data_AF-A0A4U1EN95-F1
#
_entry.id   AF-A0A4U1EN95-F1
#
_cell.length_a   1.000
_cell.length_b   1.000
_cell.length_c   1.000
_cell.angle_alpha   90.00
_cell.angle_beta   90.00
_cell.angle_gamma   90.00
#
_symmetry.space_group_name_H-M   'P 1'
#
loop_
_entity.id
_entity.type
_entity.pdbx_description
1 polymer ?
#
loop_
_entity_poly.entity_id
_entity_poly.type
_entity_poly.pdbx_seq_one_letter_code
_entity_poly.pdbx_strand_id
1 'polypeptide(L)'
;MEALVEPEVENEDGESRCGDLCFIDKGLRSISELSLDSALRAINLHCNNISKIKAIDHIWNLQHLDMSSNQISQIEGLNTLTKLRTLNLSCNLITRIEGLKALTNLTRLNLSYNHINDLSGLMPLHGIKHKLRYIDLHSNCIDSIHHLLQCTVGLRFLTNLILEKNGEDNPVCHLPGYRAVMLQTLPQLRILDCKNIFGEPVNMAEINSSHLQCFEGLLDNLVSSDSPLNISEDEIFDGMPVVTPPIDEVAPLDHFTSNSLIDNVPEKDLRPKRDTDVTSESDYGNRKECNRKIPRRSKIPYYSKTIQTVKHHSKNNNAFISCNRKMKPPFFKELHVRSSLVNSNILEESEKQKTEIIKVNNGSSENATYRALVEELDQEREKRWKAEQTEKKLMDYIDELHKHANEKKDIHSLALLTTDRLKEIIFKERNSKLQLEIMVHSLQNEIKKLTIELIKARDQQEDHVRHLRTLEKALEKKERQKGQQQAAQMRLIQEVELKAAAADREINLLRTSLHQEKEQVQQLHELLALKEQEHRKDLETREFFSEAEFQEALAKEIAKEERKHEQVIKEYQDQIDALNQQYMDLENEFRIALTVEARRFKDVKDGFENVATELAKSKHALVWAQRKENESSSLIKDLTSMVKEQKTKLAEVSKLKQETATNLQNQINTLEILSEDDKQKSIQIELLKHEKMQLISELAAKESLIYGLRTERKVWGHELAQQGSSLAQNHGRLEAQIESLCRENESLRKASERDNDTLRIKCKIVEDQTETIGKLKECLQEREEQIKILHEKITEIQKCTQEQLDEKSSQLDEIIEKLERHNERKEKLKQQLKVKELELEEIRKAYSTLNQKWHDKGELLCHLEMQVKEVKENFENKERKLKAERDKSIELQKDAIEMLHSMDDAFKKQVDAIVEAHQAEIIQLASEKQKCIDSANLKVHQVEEEMRGLLEETCKNKKAMEIKIKQLAFALNQIQQEM
;
A
#
# COMPACT_ATOMS: atom_id res chain seq x y z
N MET A 1 -16.39 -1.99 -73.76
CA MET A 1 -16.70 -3.41 -73.53
C MET A 1 -15.67 -3.94 -72.55
N GLU A 2 -15.71 -3.53 -71.27
CA GLU A 2 -16.76 -3.75 -70.24
C GLU A 2 -16.56 -5.11 -69.54
N ALA A 3 -16.64 -5.22 -68.21
CA ALA A 3 -16.75 -4.17 -67.18
C ALA A 3 -16.15 -4.62 -65.83
N LEU A 4 -15.96 -3.63 -64.96
CA LEU A 4 -15.60 -3.76 -63.54
C LEU A 4 -16.62 -4.61 -62.75
N VAL A 5 -16.13 -5.32 -61.74
CA VAL A 5 -16.81 -5.49 -60.44
C VAL A 5 -15.75 -5.39 -59.35
N GLU A 6 -15.89 -4.42 -58.46
CA GLU A 6 -15.10 -4.27 -57.23
C GLU A 6 -15.88 -4.87 -56.05
N PRO A 7 -15.19 -5.16 -54.93
CA PRO A 7 -15.77 -5.02 -53.61
C PRO A 7 -15.08 -3.86 -52.88
N GLU A 8 -15.78 -2.74 -52.75
CA GLU A 8 -15.36 -1.66 -51.85
C GLU A 8 -15.33 -2.18 -50.41
N VAL A 9 -14.27 -1.85 -49.67
CA VAL A 9 -14.24 -1.96 -48.20
C VAL A 9 -13.94 -0.55 -47.68
N GLU A 10 -14.96 0.05 -47.10
CA GLU A 10 -14.95 1.41 -46.58
C GLU A 10 -13.88 1.54 -45.47
N ASN A 11 -12.83 2.30 -45.76
CA ASN A 11 -11.89 2.75 -44.74
C ASN A 11 -12.25 4.20 -44.36
N GLU A 12 -13.24 4.36 -43.50
CA GLU A 12 -13.46 5.61 -42.78
C GLU A 12 -12.30 5.84 -41.80
N ASP A 13 -11.27 6.57 -42.24
CA ASP A 13 -10.79 7.76 -41.54
C ASP A 13 -9.65 8.45 -42.31
N GLY A 14 -9.92 9.68 -42.76
CA GLY A 14 -9.09 10.39 -43.73
C GLY A 14 -7.98 11.26 -43.15
N GLU A 15 -7.07 10.74 -42.32
CA GLU A 15 -5.90 11.53 -41.89
C GLU A 15 -4.64 10.71 -41.49
N SER A 16 -3.64 10.63 -42.38
CA SER A 16 -2.20 10.59 -42.00
C SER A 16 -1.25 10.55 -43.21
N ARG A 17 -0.41 11.60 -43.34
CA ARG A 17 0.85 11.54 -44.09
C ARG A 17 2.01 11.17 -43.15
N CYS A 18 2.13 9.90 -42.76
CA CYS A 18 3.36 9.42 -42.12
C CYS A 18 3.72 7.98 -42.55
N GLY A 19 5.02 7.67 -42.57
CA GLY A 19 5.56 6.40 -43.07
C GLY A 19 5.64 5.33 -41.98
N ASP A 20 4.55 5.12 -41.24
CA ASP A 20 4.54 4.29 -40.04
C ASP A 20 3.58 3.11 -40.22
N LEU A 21 4.04 1.89 -39.91
CA LEU A 21 3.38 0.63 -40.29
C LEU A 21 3.24 -0.33 -39.10
N CYS A 22 2.06 -0.93 -38.93
CA CYS A 22 1.69 -1.64 -37.72
C CYS A 22 1.01 -2.99 -38.03
N PHE A 23 1.67 -4.10 -37.67
CA PHE A 23 1.16 -5.47 -37.81
C PHE A 23 1.28 -6.24 -36.48
N ILE A 24 0.59 -5.74 -35.45
CA ILE A 24 0.47 -6.41 -34.16
C ILE A 24 -0.46 -7.63 -34.28
N ASP A 25 -0.06 -8.76 -33.68
CA ASP A 25 -0.84 -10.01 -33.57
C ASP A 25 -1.44 -10.47 -34.91
N LYS A 26 -0.54 -10.79 -35.86
CA LYS A 26 -0.88 -11.28 -37.21
C LYS A 26 -0.33 -12.69 -37.49
N GLY A 27 0.36 -13.31 -36.53
CA GLY A 27 0.93 -14.66 -36.67
C GLY A 27 2.05 -14.77 -37.71
N LEU A 28 2.65 -13.65 -38.12
CA LEU A 28 3.70 -13.57 -39.15
C LEU A 28 4.91 -14.41 -38.76
N ARG A 29 5.48 -15.18 -39.70
CA ARG A 29 6.63 -16.06 -39.43
C ARG A 29 7.94 -15.49 -39.98
N SER A 30 7.86 -14.65 -41.00
CA SER A 30 8.97 -13.95 -41.62
C SER A 30 8.56 -12.53 -41.99
N ILE A 31 9.48 -11.58 -41.82
CA ILE A 31 9.29 -10.21 -42.30
C ILE A 31 9.16 -10.17 -43.84
N SER A 32 9.70 -11.19 -44.54
CA SER A 32 9.55 -11.41 -45.98
C SER A 32 8.11 -11.62 -46.46
N GLU A 33 7.16 -11.86 -45.55
CA GLU A 33 5.72 -11.93 -45.84
C GLU A 33 5.10 -10.52 -46.07
N LEU A 34 5.85 -9.45 -45.77
CA LEU A 34 5.40 -8.06 -45.87
C LEU A 34 6.08 -7.31 -47.04
N SER A 35 5.27 -6.61 -47.83
CA SER A 35 5.76 -5.67 -48.86
C SER A 35 6.13 -4.32 -48.23
N LEU A 36 7.33 -4.24 -47.65
CA LEU A 36 7.82 -3.05 -46.94
C LEU A 36 8.50 -2.05 -47.89
N ASP A 37 8.11 -0.77 -47.82
CA ASP A 37 8.73 0.31 -48.62
C ASP A 37 9.92 0.98 -47.89
N SER A 38 10.90 1.40 -48.70
CA SER A 38 12.08 2.18 -48.33
C SER A 38 11.81 3.55 -47.70
N ALA A 39 10.60 4.10 -47.81
CA ALA A 39 10.20 5.37 -47.19
C ALA A 39 9.79 5.24 -45.71
N LEU A 40 9.60 4.02 -45.19
CA LEU A 40 9.12 3.77 -43.83
C LEU A 40 10.08 4.30 -42.75
N ARG A 41 9.48 4.77 -41.63
CA ARG A 41 10.15 5.39 -40.48
C ARG A 41 9.86 4.66 -39.18
N ALA A 42 8.65 4.17 -38.96
CA ALA A 42 8.34 3.24 -37.88
C ALA A 42 7.74 1.92 -38.41
N ILE A 43 8.16 0.81 -37.83
CA ILE A 43 7.58 -0.52 -38.06
C ILE A 43 7.32 -1.18 -36.70
N ASN A 44 6.10 -1.65 -36.48
CA ASN A 44 5.71 -2.41 -35.29
C ASN A 44 5.20 -3.82 -35.69
N LEU A 45 5.90 -4.84 -35.22
CA LEU A 45 5.65 -6.27 -35.44
C LEU A 45 5.47 -7.03 -34.10
N HIS A 46 5.02 -6.34 -33.05
CA HIS A 46 4.78 -6.91 -31.72
C HIS A 46 3.82 -8.12 -31.76
N CYS A 47 4.08 -9.13 -30.93
CA CYS A 47 3.29 -10.38 -30.87
C CYS A 47 3.17 -11.08 -32.24
N ASN A 48 4.29 -11.59 -32.76
CA ASN A 48 4.31 -12.44 -33.96
C ASN A 48 5.20 -13.68 -33.74
N ASN A 49 5.34 -14.51 -34.77
CA ASN A 49 6.15 -15.74 -34.76
C ASN A 49 7.47 -15.57 -35.52
N ILE A 50 8.00 -14.34 -35.61
CA ILE A 50 9.23 -14.05 -36.35
C ILE A 50 10.41 -14.63 -35.57
N SER A 51 11.18 -15.50 -36.23
CA SER A 51 12.34 -16.17 -35.63
C SER A 51 13.70 -15.62 -36.08
N LYS A 52 13.73 -14.84 -37.17
CA LYS A 52 14.95 -14.24 -37.73
C LYS A 52 14.69 -12.86 -38.33
N ILE A 53 15.58 -11.92 -38.06
CA ILE A 53 15.58 -10.56 -38.60
C ILE A 53 16.24 -10.60 -39.98
N LYS A 54 15.44 -10.60 -41.06
CA LYS A 54 15.90 -10.61 -42.46
C LYS A 54 14.88 -9.86 -43.35
N ALA A 55 15.29 -9.52 -44.57
CA ALA A 55 14.46 -8.81 -45.56
C ALA A 55 13.99 -7.40 -45.13
N ILE A 56 14.84 -6.70 -44.36
CA ILE A 56 14.64 -5.28 -43.99
C ILE A 56 15.78 -4.37 -44.47
N ASP A 57 16.75 -4.93 -45.22
CA ASP A 57 17.98 -4.24 -45.62
C ASP A 57 17.77 -3.05 -46.57
N HIS A 58 16.62 -3.02 -47.26
CA HIS A 58 16.21 -1.92 -48.15
C HIS A 58 15.50 -0.78 -47.42
N ILE A 59 15.24 -0.89 -46.11
CA ILE A 59 14.46 0.08 -45.31
C ILE A 59 15.40 1.01 -44.52
N TRP A 60 16.43 1.52 -45.18
CA TRP A 60 17.50 2.37 -44.62
C TRP A 60 17.01 3.71 -44.01
N ASN A 61 15.72 4.06 -44.15
CA ASN A 61 15.09 5.21 -43.51
C ASN A 61 14.47 4.93 -42.13
N LEU A 62 14.42 3.67 -41.70
CA LEU A 62 13.77 3.26 -40.46
C LEU A 62 14.43 3.90 -39.24
N GLN A 63 13.60 4.50 -38.36
CA GLN A 63 14.00 5.16 -37.12
C GLN A 63 13.49 4.42 -35.89
N HIS A 64 12.37 3.69 -36.00
CA HIS A 64 11.77 2.95 -34.90
C HIS A 64 11.37 1.54 -35.37
N LEU A 65 11.86 0.52 -34.68
CA LEU A 65 11.56 -0.88 -34.95
C LEU A 65 11.15 -1.60 -33.66
N ASP A 66 9.92 -2.09 -33.63
CA ASP A 66 9.43 -2.97 -32.57
C ASP A 66 9.22 -4.39 -33.11
N MET A 67 9.93 -5.35 -32.53
CA MET A 67 9.76 -6.79 -32.76
C MET A 67 9.74 -7.53 -31.42
N SER A 68 9.15 -6.91 -30.39
CA SER A 68 8.97 -7.53 -29.09
C SER A 68 7.90 -8.65 -29.13
N SER A 69 7.91 -9.56 -28.17
CA SER A 69 7.03 -10.74 -28.13
C SER A 69 7.10 -11.57 -29.42
N ASN A 70 8.31 -12.02 -29.76
CA ASN A 70 8.60 -12.82 -30.96
C ASN A 70 9.53 -14.00 -30.59
N GLN A 71 10.08 -14.71 -31.59
CA GLN A 71 10.90 -15.92 -31.40
C GLN A 71 12.36 -15.70 -31.86
N ILE A 72 12.83 -14.45 -31.85
CA ILE A 72 14.17 -14.07 -32.32
C ILE A 72 15.22 -14.55 -31.31
N SER A 73 16.24 -15.27 -31.79
CA SER A 73 17.33 -15.80 -30.94
C SER A 73 18.70 -15.15 -31.16
N GLN A 74 18.86 -14.39 -32.25
CA GLN A 74 20.10 -13.71 -32.63
C GLN A 74 19.80 -12.34 -33.24
N ILE A 75 20.65 -11.36 -32.95
CA ILE A 75 20.54 -9.99 -33.48
C ILE A 75 21.33 -9.92 -34.80
N GLU A 76 20.72 -10.39 -35.89
CA GLU A 76 21.23 -10.28 -37.26
C GLU A 76 20.44 -9.26 -38.11
N GLY A 77 20.86 -8.99 -39.35
CA GLY A 77 20.04 -8.25 -40.34
C GLY A 77 19.85 -6.73 -40.12
N LEU A 78 20.49 -6.12 -39.11
CA LEU A 78 20.32 -4.67 -38.80
C LEU A 78 21.40 -3.75 -39.40
N ASN A 79 22.41 -4.29 -40.10
CA ASN A 79 23.64 -3.58 -40.49
C ASN A 79 23.42 -2.34 -41.38
N THR A 80 22.31 -2.30 -42.11
CA THR A 80 21.91 -1.26 -43.06
C THR A 80 21.13 -0.11 -42.39
N LEU A 81 20.55 -0.33 -41.21
CA LEU A 81 19.61 0.58 -40.54
C LEU A 81 20.32 1.68 -39.74
N THR A 82 21.28 2.36 -40.37
CA THR A 82 22.13 3.40 -39.76
C THR A 82 21.36 4.60 -39.16
N LYS A 83 20.09 4.79 -39.52
CA LYS A 83 19.18 5.84 -38.99
C LYS A 83 18.32 5.38 -37.81
N LEU A 84 18.38 4.11 -37.41
CA LEU A 84 17.55 3.55 -36.35
C LEU A 84 17.87 4.23 -35.01
N ARG A 85 16.84 4.75 -34.33
CA ARG A 85 16.90 5.44 -33.03
C ARG A 85 16.35 4.58 -31.89
N THR A 86 15.25 3.87 -32.13
CA THR A 86 14.62 2.96 -31.16
C THR A 86 14.59 1.55 -31.71
N LEU A 87 15.09 0.59 -30.93
CA LEU A 87 14.96 -0.84 -31.19
C LEU A 87 14.35 -1.54 -29.97
N ASN A 88 13.19 -2.16 -30.16
CA ASN A 88 12.56 -2.98 -29.13
C ASN A 88 12.57 -4.46 -29.54
N LEU A 89 13.22 -5.28 -28.71
CA LEU A 89 13.40 -6.72 -28.86
C LEU A 89 13.04 -7.47 -27.55
N SER A 90 12.28 -6.87 -26.64
CA SER A 90 11.90 -7.55 -25.40
C SER A 90 10.99 -8.77 -25.64
N CYS A 91 10.94 -9.71 -24.70
CA CYS A 91 10.15 -10.95 -24.82
C CYS A 91 10.55 -11.74 -26.08
N ASN A 92 11.82 -12.11 -26.17
CA ASN A 92 12.41 -12.91 -27.25
C ASN A 92 13.36 -13.97 -26.65
N LEU A 93 14.11 -14.70 -27.49
CA LEU A 93 14.98 -15.83 -27.11
C LEU A 93 16.47 -15.48 -27.26
N ILE A 94 16.83 -14.21 -27.15
CA ILE A 94 18.21 -13.71 -27.37
C ILE A 94 19.08 -14.11 -26.19
N THR A 95 20.28 -14.65 -26.46
CA THR A 95 21.24 -15.13 -25.43
C THR A 95 22.51 -14.29 -25.32
N ARG A 96 22.78 -13.44 -26.31
CA ARG A 96 23.96 -12.55 -26.38
C ARG A 96 23.62 -11.27 -27.10
N ILE A 97 24.27 -10.17 -26.73
CA ILE A 97 24.22 -8.93 -27.51
C ILE A 97 25.23 -9.04 -28.65
N GLU A 98 24.76 -8.88 -29.89
CA GLU A 98 25.56 -8.87 -31.12
C GLU A 98 24.89 -7.98 -32.19
N GLY A 99 25.48 -7.83 -33.39
CA GLY A 99 24.87 -7.13 -34.54
C GLY A 99 24.75 -5.59 -34.46
N LEU A 100 24.74 -4.98 -33.27
CA LEU A 100 24.42 -3.55 -33.09
C LEU A 100 25.45 -2.55 -33.65
N LYS A 101 26.65 -2.99 -34.06
CA LYS A 101 27.82 -2.12 -34.36
C LYS A 101 27.54 -0.99 -35.37
N ALA A 102 26.69 -1.22 -36.35
CA ALA A 102 26.37 -0.25 -37.40
C ALA A 102 25.34 0.84 -36.98
N LEU A 103 24.65 0.65 -35.84
CA LEU A 103 23.53 1.48 -35.41
C LEU A 103 24.00 2.71 -34.62
N THR A 104 24.79 3.57 -35.28
CA THR A 104 25.41 4.76 -34.65
C THR A 104 24.41 5.76 -34.08
N ASN A 105 23.21 5.87 -34.67
CA ASN A 105 22.14 6.76 -34.21
C ASN A 105 21.19 6.12 -33.19
N LEU A 106 21.43 4.88 -32.74
CA LEU A 106 20.56 4.21 -31.76
C LEU A 106 20.64 4.93 -30.41
N THR A 107 19.51 5.46 -29.94
CA THR A 107 19.41 6.16 -28.64
C THR A 107 18.69 5.32 -27.58
N ARG A 108 17.79 4.43 -27.98
CA ARG A 108 17.01 3.56 -27.08
C ARG A 108 17.04 2.10 -27.55
N LEU A 109 17.44 1.21 -26.65
CA LEU A 109 17.47 -0.25 -26.84
C LEU A 109 16.68 -0.93 -25.71
N ASN A 110 15.73 -1.79 -26.06
CA ASN A 110 15.04 -2.66 -25.09
C ASN A 110 15.27 -4.14 -25.44
N LEU A 111 15.80 -4.88 -24.47
CA LEU A 111 16.16 -6.30 -24.53
C LEU A 111 15.65 -7.05 -23.28
N SER A 112 14.67 -6.51 -22.55
CA SER A 112 14.13 -7.18 -21.36
C SER A 112 13.39 -8.49 -21.68
N TYR A 113 13.19 -9.37 -20.70
CA TYR A 113 12.58 -10.70 -20.89
C TYR A 113 13.24 -11.48 -22.04
N ASN A 114 14.55 -11.71 -21.90
CA ASN A 114 15.35 -12.53 -22.81
C ASN A 114 16.23 -13.48 -21.95
N HIS A 115 17.22 -14.13 -22.56
CA HIS A 115 18.13 -15.07 -21.87
C HIS A 115 19.59 -14.60 -21.98
N ILE A 116 19.81 -13.28 -22.00
CA ILE A 116 21.13 -12.68 -22.22
C ILE A 116 22.01 -12.90 -20.99
N ASN A 117 23.16 -13.54 -21.20
CA ASN A 117 24.27 -13.56 -20.24
C ASN A 117 25.53 -12.85 -20.79
N ASP A 118 25.73 -12.82 -22.11
CA ASP A 118 26.86 -12.15 -22.75
C ASP A 118 26.51 -10.76 -23.29
N LEU A 119 27.11 -9.73 -22.69
CA LEU A 119 26.97 -8.32 -23.06
C LEU A 119 28.07 -7.81 -24.03
N SER A 120 28.97 -8.68 -24.49
CA SER A 120 30.19 -8.30 -25.24
C SER A 120 29.93 -7.43 -26.48
N GLY A 121 28.78 -7.59 -27.15
CA GLY A 121 28.37 -6.76 -28.30
C GLY A 121 28.06 -5.30 -27.98
N LEU A 122 28.11 -4.87 -26.71
CA LEU A 122 28.13 -3.45 -26.33
C LEU A 122 29.52 -2.81 -26.45
N MET A 123 30.62 -3.59 -26.37
CA MET A 123 31.99 -3.05 -26.50
C MET A 123 32.25 -2.36 -27.86
N PRO A 124 31.76 -2.86 -29.02
CA PRO A 124 31.84 -2.16 -30.30
C PRO A 124 31.05 -0.84 -30.40
N LEU A 125 30.26 -0.49 -29.37
CA LEU A 125 29.49 0.76 -29.25
C LEU A 125 30.17 1.78 -28.32
N HIS A 126 31.39 1.50 -27.85
CA HIS A 126 32.13 2.38 -26.95
C HIS A 126 32.61 3.66 -27.64
N GLY A 127 32.64 4.76 -26.88
CA GLY A 127 33.09 6.08 -27.33
C GLY A 127 31.96 7.03 -27.76
N ILE A 128 32.30 8.02 -28.58
CA ILE A 128 31.43 9.17 -28.90
C ILE A 128 30.59 8.92 -30.19
N LYS A 129 30.89 7.86 -30.96
CA LYS A 129 30.27 7.59 -32.27
C LYS A 129 28.86 6.99 -32.19
N HIS A 130 28.44 6.49 -31.02
CA HIS A 130 27.16 5.81 -30.82
C HIS A 130 26.33 6.58 -29.78
N LYS A 131 25.13 7.03 -30.16
CA LYS A 131 24.29 7.93 -29.34
C LYS A 131 23.42 7.20 -28.27
N LEU A 132 23.84 6.02 -27.80
CA LEU A 132 23.02 5.15 -26.95
C LEU A 132 22.84 5.72 -25.54
N ARG A 133 21.60 6.11 -25.21
CA ARG A 133 21.20 6.78 -23.96
C ARG A 133 20.43 5.89 -23.00
N TYR A 134 19.65 4.94 -23.54
CA TYR A 134 18.74 4.08 -22.79
C TYR A 134 18.97 2.61 -23.14
N ILE A 135 19.18 1.78 -22.13
CA ILE A 135 19.23 0.32 -22.23
C ILE A 135 18.30 -0.28 -21.16
N ASP A 136 17.36 -1.13 -21.58
CA ASP A 136 16.54 -1.93 -20.67
C ASP A 136 16.82 -3.43 -20.87
N LEU A 137 17.17 -4.10 -19.77
CA LEU A 137 17.70 -5.47 -19.69
C LEU A 137 17.12 -6.27 -18.51
N HIS A 138 16.07 -5.81 -17.82
CA HIS A 138 15.42 -6.61 -16.75
C HIS A 138 14.93 -7.97 -17.26
N SER A 139 14.82 -8.97 -16.37
CA SER A 139 14.53 -10.37 -16.72
C SER A 139 15.51 -10.92 -17.77
N ASN A 140 16.79 -10.98 -17.40
CA ASN A 140 17.86 -11.62 -18.18
C ASN A 140 18.78 -12.41 -17.23
N CYS A 141 19.82 -13.05 -17.78
CA CYS A 141 20.70 -13.98 -17.06
C CYS A 141 22.08 -13.37 -16.75
N ILE A 142 22.15 -12.05 -16.51
CA ILE A 142 23.41 -11.36 -16.20
C ILE A 142 23.80 -11.60 -14.74
N ASP A 143 24.90 -12.31 -14.51
CA ASP A 143 25.41 -12.68 -13.19
C ASP A 143 26.66 -11.90 -12.75
N SER A 144 27.58 -11.66 -13.69
CA SER A 144 28.87 -11.02 -13.44
C SER A 144 28.81 -9.49 -13.50
N ILE A 145 28.93 -8.85 -12.33
CA ILE A 145 29.07 -7.38 -12.24
C ILE A 145 30.32 -6.87 -13.00
N HIS A 146 31.39 -7.66 -13.05
CA HIS A 146 32.60 -7.29 -13.81
C HIS A 146 32.33 -7.29 -15.32
N HIS A 147 31.58 -8.27 -15.84
CA HIS A 147 31.20 -8.29 -17.27
C HIS A 147 30.29 -7.12 -17.63
N LEU A 148 29.30 -6.86 -16.78
CA LEU A 148 28.40 -5.71 -16.91
C LEU A 148 29.17 -4.38 -16.96
N LEU A 149 30.07 -4.14 -16.00
CA LEU A 149 30.87 -2.92 -15.94
C LEU A 149 31.80 -2.79 -17.16
N GLN A 150 32.53 -3.86 -17.50
CA GLN A 150 33.42 -3.88 -18.68
C GLN A 150 32.67 -3.54 -19.98
N CYS A 151 31.45 -4.05 -20.14
CA CYS A 151 30.63 -3.80 -21.32
C CYS A 151 29.95 -2.41 -21.32
N THR A 152 29.74 -1.78 -20.16
CA THR A 152 28.99 -0.51 -20.04
C THR A 152 29.84 0.76 -19.84
N VAL A 153 31.04 0.67 -19.26
CA VAL A 153 31.89 1.84 -18.94
C VAL A 153 32.18 2.74 -20.15
N GLY A 154 32.43 2.15 -21.32
CA GLY A 154 32.70 2.92 -22.55
C GLY A 154 31.48 3.55 -23.23
N LEU A 155 30.25 3.28 -22.75
CA LEU A 155 29.02 3.85 -23.30
C LEU A 155 28.83 5.29 -22.77
N ARG A 156 29.48 6.25 -23.45
CA ARG A 156 29.68 7.62 -22.94
C ARG A 156 28.39 8.44 -22.78
N PHE A 157 27.32 8.07 -23.49
CA PHE A 157 26.02 8.76 -23.45
C PHE A 157 24.94 8.02 -22.64
N LEU A 158 25.24 6.87 -22.01
CA LEU A 158 24.28 6.05 -21.29
C LEU A 158 23.79 6.76 -20.02
N THR A 159 22.58 7.32 -20.04
CA THR A 159 21.96 7.97 -18.88
C THR A 159 21.01 7.04 -18.12
N ASN A 160 20.44 6.04 -18.79
CA ASN A 160 19.40 5.17 -18.25
C ASN A 160 19.75 3.70 -18.47
N LEU A 161 19.87 2.93 -17.39
CA LEU A 161 20.11 1.49 -17.40
C LEU A 161 19.10 0.80 -16.47
N ILE A 162 18.45 -0.26 -16.92
CA ILE A 162 17.46 -1.01 -16.13
C ILE A 162 17.81 -2.50 -16.19
N LEU A 163 18.05 -3.09 -15.01
CA LEU A 163 18.41 -4.49 -14.80
C LEU A 163 17.51 -5.16 -13.74
N GLU A 164 16.92 -4.38 -12.83
CA GLU A 164 15.80 -4.72 -11.93
C GLU A 164 14.57 -3.86 -12.27
N LYS A 165 13.38 -4.47 -12.35
CA LYS A 165 12.09 -3.77 -12.56
C LYS A 165 10.94 -4.58 -11.97
N ASN A 166 10.13 -4.00 -11.07
CA ASN A 166 8.91 -4.65 -10.52
C ASN A 166 9.11 -6.01 -9.79
N GLY A 167 10.32 -6.33 -9.31
CA GLY A 167 10.64 -7.64 -8.74
C GLY A 167 11.08 -8.71 -9.76
N GLU A 168 11.24 -8.31 -11.01
CA GLU A 168 11.85 -9.07 -12.09
C GLU A 168 13.26 -8.48 -12.34
N ASP A 169 14.31 -9.28 -12.10
CA ASP A 169 15.69 -8.78 -12.04
C ASP A 169 16.71 -9.67 -12.76
N ASN A 170 17.98 -9.28 -12.70
CA ASN A 170 19.12 -10.08 -13.15
C ASN A 170 19.89 -10.58 -11.92
N PRO A 171 20.48 -11.79 -11.94
CA PRO A 171 21.25 -12.31 -10.79
C PRO A 171 22.33 -11.36 -10.22
N VAL A 172 22.90 -10.48 -11.04
CA VAL A 172 23.83 -9.42 -10.61
C VAL A 172 23.22 -8.41 -9.63
N CYS A 173 21.91 -8.14 -9.70
CA CYS A 173 21.21 -7.18 -8.86
C CYS A 173 21.13 -7.62 -7.39
N HIS A 174 21.18 -8.93 -7.15
CA HIS A 174 21.21 -9.53 -5.81
C HIS A 174 22.56 -9.33 -5.07
N LEU A 175 23.61 -8.84 -5.74
CA LEU A 175 24.92 -8.64 -5.11
C LEU A 175 24.90 -7.45 -4.12
N PRO A 176 25.39 -7.62 -2.88
CA PRO A 176 25.36 -6.57 -1.87
C PRO A 176 26.18 -5.35 -2.32
N GLY A 177 25.52 -4.19 -2.39
CA GLY A 177 26.15 -2.95 -2.85
C GLY A 177 26.20 -2.76 -4.37
N TYR A 178 25.63 -3.66 -5.19
CA TYR A 178 25.59 -3.56 -6.67
C TYR A 178 25.24 -2.15 -7.15
N ARG A 179 24.17 -1.53 -6.64
CA ARG A 179 23.75 -0.16 -7.00
C ARG A 179 24.85 0.89 -6.77
N ALA A 180 25.55 0.81 -5.63
CA ALA A 180 26.60 1.76 -5.29
C ALA A 180 27.82 1.57 -6.20
N VAL A 181 28.23 0.33 -6.46
CA VAL A 181 29.33 0.00 -7.39
C VAL A 181 29.01 0.47 -8.82
N MET A 182 27.78 0.26 -9.29
CA MET A 182 27.33 0.73 -10.60
C MET A 182 27.37 2.25 -10.71
N LEU A 183 26.81 2.99 -9.73
CA LEU A 183 26.79 4.46 -9.77
C LEU A 183 28.18 5.09 -9.56
N GLN A 184 29.07 4.45 -8.79
CA GLN A 184 30.46 4.87 -8.63
C GLN A 184 31.28 4.67 -9.91
N THR A 185 31.01 3.60 -10.67
CA THR A 185 31.78 3.24 -11.87
C THR A 185 31.22 3.86 -13.16
N LEU A 186 29.92 4.19 -13.19
CA LEU A 186 29.22 4.84 -14.31
C LEU A 186 28.69 6.24 -13.93
N PRO A 187 29.56 7.26 -13.73
CA PRO A 187 29.13 8.61 -13.35
C PRO A 187 28.27 9.33 -14.41
N GLN A 188 28.19 8.82 -15.64
CA GLN A 188 27.24 9.30 -16.66
C GLN A 188 25.77 8.92 -16.37
N LEU A 189 25.55 7.92 -15.50
CA LEU A 189 24.25 7.30 -15.28
C LEU A 189 23.37 8.15 -14.35
N ARG A 190 22.16 8.47 -14.80
CA ARG A 190 21.16 9.29 -14.08
C ARG A 190 20.04 8.46 -13.47
N ILE A 191 19.67 7.37 -14.14
CA ILE A 191 18.62 6.43 -13.73
C ILE A 191 19.18 5.02 -13.81
N LEU A 192 19.08 4.30 -12.69
CA LEU A 192 19.43 2.90 -12.55
C LEU A 192 18.24 2.17 -11.93
N ASP A 193 17.75 1.11 -12.55
CA ASP A 193 16.68 0.25 -12.00
C ASP A 193 15.41 1.03 -11.64
N CYS A 194 14.97 1.87 -12.58
CA CYS A 194 13.84 2.81 -12.45
C CYS A 194 13.94 3.79 -11.26
N LYS A 195 15.12 3.94 -10.64
CA LYS A 195 15.39 4.83 -9.50
C LYS A 195 16.47 5.85 -9.90
N ASN A 196 16.34 7.12 -9.52
CA ASN A 196 17.36 8.15 -9.79
C ASN A 196 18.63 7.94 -8.94
N ILE A 197 19.65 8.77 -9.14
CA ILE A 197 20.92 8.70 -8.36
C ILE A 197 20.71 8.85 -6.83
N PHE A 198 19.63 9.50 -6.40
CA PHE A 198 19.26 9.67 -4.98
C PHE A 198 18.43 8.50 -4.41
N GLY A 199 18.03 7.54 -5.26
CA GLY A 199 17.26 6.35 -4.89
C GLY A 199 15.75 6.48 -5.06
N GLU A 200 15.24 7.64 -5.48
CA GLU A 200 13.80 7.90 -5.65
C GLU A 200 13.27 7.22 -6.93
N PRO A 201 12.07 6.61 -6.90
CA PRO A 201 11.48 5.97 -8.08
C PRO A 201 11.08 7.01 -9.13
N VAL A 202 11.53 6.82 -10.37
CA VAL A 202 11.24 7.71 -11.50
C VAL A 202 10.12 7.10 -12.35
N ASN A 203 9.11 7.90 -12.70
CA ASN A 203 8.06 7.45 -13.60
C ASN A 203 8.58 7.35 -15.05
N MET A 204 9.03 6.16 -15.43
CA MET A 204 9.49 5.86 -16.78
C MET A 204 8.41 6.05 -17.85
N ALA A 205 7.11 6.06 -17.48
CA ALA A 205 6.03 6.32 -18.42
C ALA A 205 6.04 7.79 -18.90
N GLU A 206 6.36 8.76 -18.06
CA GLU A 206 6.47 10.17 -18.47
C GLU A 206 7.65 10.40 -19.44
N ILE A 207 8.77 9.72 -19.20
CA ILE A 207 9.98 9.72 -20.06
C ILE A 207 9.73 9.00 -21.41
N ASN A 208 8.68 8.19 -21.50
CA ASN A 208 8.30 7.46 -22.72
C ASN A 208 7.09 8.10 -23.44
N SER A 209 6.20 8.77 -22.70
CA SER A 209 5.02 9.46 -23.22
C SER A 209 5.35 10.83 -23.83
N SER A 210 6.56 11.36 -23.59
CA SER A 210 7.01 12.62 -24.16
C SER A 210 7.06 12.57 -25.71
N HIS A 211 6.00 13.06 -26.35
CA HIS A 211 5.82 13.23 -27.80
C HIS A 211 6.74 14.34 -28.40
N LEU A 212 7.95 14.51 -27.82
CA LEU A 212 8.94 15.55 -28.13
C LEU A 212 9.95 15.10 -29.20
N GLN A 213 9.48 14.32 -30.17
CA GLN A 213 10.24 13.84 -31.34
C GLN A 213 10.80 15.00 -32.21
N CYS A 214 10.32 16.23 -31.99
CA CYS A 214 10.73 17.45 -32.68
C CYS A 214 11.79 18.30 -31.94
N PHE A 215 12.14 18.02 -30.68
CA PHE A 215 12.97 18.93 -29.85
C PHE A 215 14.42 18.46 -29.58
N GLU A 216 14.79 17.21 -29.90
CA GLU A 216 16.22 16.81 -29.82
C GLU A 216 17.13 17.67 -30.72
N GLY A 217 16.60 18.21 -31.83
CA GLY A 217 17.33 19.13 -32.72
C GLY A 217 17.55 20.55 -32.18
N LEU A 218 16.99 20.91 -31.03
CA LEU A 218 17.17 22.23 -30.42
C LEU A 218 18.20 22.27 -29.28
N LEU A 219 18.65 21.11 -28.78
CA LEU A 219 19.76 21.03 -27.83
C LEU A 219 21.13 21.00 -28.51
N ASP A 220 21.25 20.38 -29.69
CA ASP A 220 22.50 20.40 -30.47
C ASP A 220 22.84 21.83 -30.97
N ASN A 221 21.86 22.74 -31.09
CA ASN A 221 22.05 24.14 -31.53
C ASN A 221 22.48 25.13 -30.42
N LEU A 222 22.48 24.73 -29.15
CA LEU A 222 22.87 25.60 -28.02
C LEU A 222 24.33 25.38 -27.56
N VAL A 223 25.12 24.60 -28.31
CA VAL A 223 26.56 24.36 -28.06
C VAL A 223 27.35 24.50 -29.37
N SER A 224 26.97 25.45 -30.23
CA SER A 224 27.64 25.71 -31.53
C SER A 224 27.60 27.18 -31.98
N SER A 225 27.82 28.07 -31.01
CA SER A 225 28.69 29.24 -31.18
C SER A 225 29.81 29.07 -30.13
N ASP A 226 31.09 29.06 -30.47
CA ASP A 226 31.74 29.75 -31.59
C ASP A 226 32.45 28.85 -32.61
N SER A 227 33.06 29.49 -33.62
CA SER A 227 34.00 28.89 -34.57
C SER A 227 34.97 29.97 -35.08
N PRO A 228 36.18 29.62 -35.55
CA PRO A 228 37.10 28.68 -34.91
C PRO A 228 38.51 29.29 -34.79
N LEU A 229 39.24 29.02 -33.70
CA LEU A 229 40.65 29.40 -33.58
C LEU A 229 41.51 28.21 -33.15
N ASN A 230 42.66 28.07 -33.82
CA ASN A 230 43.68 27.08 -33.50
C ASN A 230 44.34 27.42 -32.15
N ILE A 231 44.85 26.39 -31.46
CA ILE A 231 46.30 26.19 -31.24
C ILE A 231 46.52 24.74 -30.78
N SER A 232 47.75 24.25 -30.92
CA SER A 232 48.15 22.86 -30.76
C SER A 232 48.41 22.45 -29.29
N GLU A 233 48.67 21.15 -29.12
CA GLU A 233 49.40 20.58 -27.98
C GLU A 233 50.79 21.24 -27.84
N ASP A 234 51.24 21.51 -26.61
CA ASP A 234 52.53 21.05 -26.00
C ASP A 234 52.98 21.92 -24.80
N GLU A 235 53.85 21.32 -23.95
CA GLU A 235 54.66 21.94 -22.87
C GLU A 235 53.94 22.63 -21.68
N ILE A 236 54.55 22.87 -20.52
CA ILE A 236 55.34 22.09 -19.54
C ILE A 236 55.63 23.06 -18.34
N PHE A 237 55.45 22.58 -17.11
CA PHE A 237 55.99 23.09 -15.81
C PHE A 237 55.70 24.50 -15.23
N ASP A 238 55.53 24.46 -13.90
CA ASP A 238 55.86 25.45 -12.83
C ASP A 238 55.07 26.78 -12.67
N GLY A 239 55.13 27.36 -11.45
CA GLY A 239 54.72 28.75 -11.20
C GLY A 239 53.71 29.06 -10.07
N MET A 240 53.93 28.61 -8.83
CA MET A 240 53.40 29.32 -7.63
C MET A 240 54.25 30.58 -7.37
N PRO A 241 53.72 31.74 -6.87
CA PRO A 241 53.35 31.81 -5.44
C PRO A 241 52.25 32.82 -4.98
N VAL A 242 51.58 32.45 -3.87
CA VAL A 242 51.27 33.23 -2.64
C VAL A 242 50.85 34.72 -2.72
N VAL A 243 49.65 35.02 -2.20
CA VAL A 243 49.36 36.14 -1.26
C VAL A 243 48.34 35.69 -0.20
N THR A 244 48.60 35.96 1.09
CA THR A 244 47.77 35.71 2.31
C THR A 244 48.25 36.63 3.47
N PRO A 245 47.66 36.65 4.70
CA PRO A 245 46.27 36.42 5.15
C PRO A 245 45.64 37.80 5.49
N PRO A 246 45.18 38.26 6.71
CA PRO A 246 44.72 37.65 7.99
C PRO A 246 43.16 37.55 8.08
N ILE A 247 42.45 37.00 9.09
CA ILE A 247 42.74 36.39 10.42
C ILE A 247 42.52 37.31 11.67
N ASP A 248 42.08 36.65 12.78
CA ASP A 248 41.85 37.06 14.20
C ASP A 248 40.54 37.80 14.58
N GLU A 249 39.84 37.48 15.69
CA GLU A 249 39.64 36.21 16.46
C GLU A 249 38.18 36.24 17.05
N VAL A 250 37.69 35.74 18.21
CA VAL A 250 38.23 35.16 19.47
C VAL A 250 37.30 34.02 19.99
N ALA A 251 37.83 33.00 20.67
CA ALA A 251 37.06 31.98 21.44
C ALA A 251 36.78 32.39 22.92
N PRO A 252 36.27 31.52 23.84
CA PRO A 252 37.10 30.46 24.44
C PRO A 252 36.39 29.13 24.83
N LEU A 253 37.19 28.27 25.48
CA LEU A 253 37.03 26.89 25.97
C LEU A 253 35.98 26.74 27.13
N ASP A 254 35.65 25.58 27.75
CA ASP A 254 36.28 24.24 27.76
C ASP A 254 35.33 23.09 28.25
N HIS A 255 35.88 21.86 28.31
CA HIS A 255 35.59 20.71 29.19
C HIS A 255 34.77 19.48 28.70
N PHE A 256 35.53 18.40 28.40
CA PHE A 256 35.44 17.02 28.95
C PHE A 256 34.16 16.16 28.69
N THR A 257 34.18 14.82 28.53
CA THR A 257 35.20 13.80 28.87
C THR A 257 35.09 12.53 27.98
N SER A 258 36.23 11.86 27.73
CA SER A 258 36.45 10.39 27.46
C SER A 258 35.53 9.59 26.50
N ASN A 259 36.02 8.87 25.47
CA ASN A 259 36.94 7.70 25.45
C ASN A 259 36.40 6.42 26.15
N SER A 260 36.61 5.17 25.68
CA SER A 260 37.15 4.61 24.39
C SER A 260 37.17 3.04 24.43
N LEU A 261 37.47 2.37 23.30
CA LEU A 261 37.92 0.93 23.15
C LEU A 261 36.79 -0.15 23.29
N ILE A 262 36.59 -1.11 22.36
CA ILE A 262 37.38 -2.32 21.94
C ILE A 262 37.34 -3.43 23.04
N ASP A 263 36.78 -4.65 22.84
CA ASP A 263 37.38 -5.76 22.05
C ASP A 263 36.50 -7.06 21.86
N ASN A 264 36.96 -7.95 20.95
CA ASN A 264 36.76 -9.42 20.69
C ASN A 264 35.66 -10.35 21.34
N VAL A 265 34.84 -10.99 20.47
CA VAL A 265 34.67 -12.46 20.14
C VAL A 265 35.14 -13.51 21.19
N PRO A 266 34.36 -14.58 21.62
CA PRO A 266 33.96 -15.74 20.76
C PRO A 266 32.70 -16.61 21.10
N GLU A 267 32.37 -17.51 20.15
CA GLU A 267 31.76 -18.89 20.19
C GLU A 267 30.71 -19.44 21.21
N LYS A 268 29.75 -20.20 20.62
CA LYS A 268 29.16 -21.53 21.00
C LYS A 268 28.23 -21.75 22.22
N ASP A 269 26.95 -21.97 21.87
CA ASP A 269 26.18 -23.24 22.04
C ASP A 269 25.60 -23.69 23.40
N LEU A 270 24.58 -24.56 23.31
CA LEU A 270 23.85 -25.35 24.33
C LEU A 270 22.83 -24.67 25.27
N ARG A 271 21.77 -25.46 25.53
CA ARG A 271 20.72 -25.31 26.57
C ARG A 271 21.09 -26.20 27.79
N PRO A 272 20.29 -26.36 28.89
CA PRO A 272 18.97 -25.78 29.22
C PRO A 272 18.68 -25.42 30.71
N LYS A 273 17.52 -24.78 30.95
CA LYS A 273 16.61 -24.95 32.12
C LYS A 273 17.02 -24.50 33.56
N ARG A 274 16.04 -23.80 34.19
CA ARG A 274 15.54 -23.97 35.59
C ARG A 274 16.36 -23.34 36.74
N ASP A 275 15.79 -23.06 37.92
CA ASP A 275 14.41 -23.29 38.47
C ASP A 275 14.05 -22.21 39.55
N THR A 276 12.81 -22.24 40.10
CA THR A 276 12.37 -21.79 41.47
C THR A 276 12.37 -20.27 41.82
N ASP A 277 11.50 -19.70 42.71
CA ASP A 277 10.22 -20.14 43.36
C ASP A 277 9.46 -18.96 44.02
N VAL A 278 8.40 -19.24 44.83
CA VAL A 278 7.60 -18.35 45.75
C VAL A 278 6.46 -17.56 45.05
N THR A 279 5.17 -17.57 45.46
CA THR A 279 4.30 -18.29 46.45
C THR A 279 2.89 -18.49 45.82
N SER A 280 2.00 -19.41 46.23
CA SER A 280 1.10 -19.51 47.42
C SER A 280 0.03 -18.40 47.53
N GLU A 281 -1.27 -18.66 47.76
CA GLU A 281 -2.07 -19.87 48.14
C GLU A 281 -3.57 -19.63 47.79
N SER A 282 -4.58 -20.54 47.86
CA SER A 282 -4.74 -21.97 48.25
C SER A 282 -6.04 -22.58 47.62
N ASP A 283 -6.29 -23.89 47.87
CA ASP A 283 -7.56 -24.61 48.16
C ASP A 283 -8.93 -24.32 47.47
N TYR A 284 -9.84 -25.29 47.24
CA TYR A 284 -9.90 -26.75 47.52
C TYR A 284 -10.80 -27.42 46.45
N GLY A 285 -10.56 -28.68 46.00
CA GLY A 285 -11.45 -29.26 44.95
C GLY A 285 -11.38 -30.73 44.49
N ASN A 286 -10.37 -31.53 44.85
CA ASN A 286 -10.30 -33.01 44.72
C ASN A 286 -10.69 -33.75 43.39
N ARG A 287 -9.67 -34.36 42.74
CA ARG A 287 -9.57 -35.81 42.35
C ARG A 287 -10.54 -36.40 41.28
N LYS A 288 -10.17 -37.36 40.42
CA LYS A 288 -8.90 -38.11 40.13
C LYS A 288 -8.95 -38.63 38.67
N GLU A 289 -7.85 -38.64 37.90
CA GLU A 289 -6.94 -39.78 37.61
C GLU A 289 -7.61 -41.12 37.16
N CYS A 290 -7.12 -41.91 36.18
CA CYS A 290 -6.09 -41.72 35.13
C CYS A 290 -6.01 -42.94 34.17
N ASN A 291 -5.27 -42.79 33.05
CA ASN A 291 -4.44 -43.81 32.35
C ASN A 291 -5.04 -44.99 31.51
N ARG A 292 -4.59 -45.03 30.23
CA ARG A 292 -4.02 -46.18 29.46
C ARG A 292 -4.89 -47.31 28.84
N LYS A 293 -4.81 -47.37 27.48
CA LYS A 293 -4.56 -48.54 26.58
C LYS A 293 -5.59 -49.72 26.51
N ILE A 294 -6.14 -49.93 25.30
CA ILE A 294 -6.08 -51.15 24.42
C ILE A 294 -6.14 -52.55 25.12
N PRO A 295 -7.02 -53.55 24.78
CA PRO A 295 -7.54 -53.93 23.43
C PRO A 295 -8.98 -54.58 23.30
N ARG A 296 -9.37 -54.90 22.03
CA ARG A 296 -10.14 -56.09 21.51
C ARG A 296 -11.53 -56.56 22.06
N ARG A 297 -12.45 -56.76 21.10
CA ARG A 297 -13.46 -57.85 20.90
C ARG A 297 -14.75 -57.99 21.78
N SER A 298 -15.88 -57.65 21.13
CA SER A 298 -17.12 -58.44 20.91
C SER A 298 -18.14 -58.85 22.02
N LYS A 299 -19.35 -58.25 21.88
CA LYS A 299 -20.72 -58.84 21.89
C LYS A 299 -21.43 -59.33 23.19
N ILE A 300 -22.59 -58.69 23.48
CA ILE A 300 -23.93 -59.29 23.88
C ILE A 300 -24.00 -59.82 25.35
N PRO A 301 -25.06 -59.57 26.19
CA PRO A 301 -26.51 -59.74 25.89
C PRO A 301 -27.60 -58.78 26.50
N TYR A 302 -28.72 -58.67 25.75
CA TYR A 302 -30.17 -58.70 26.12
C TYR A 302 -30.82 -58.03 27.38
N TYR A 303 -31.83 -57.16 27.10
CA TYR A 303 -33.20 -57.08 27.70
C TYR A 303 -33.38 -56.61 29.19
N SER A 304 -34.53 -56.08 29.67
CA SER A 304 -35.92 -55.94 29.12
C SER A 304 -36.78 -54.78 29.73
N LYS A 305 -37.83 -54.35 28.99
CA LYS A 305 -39.15 -53.75 29.40
C LYS A 305 -39.17 -52.35 30.10
N THR A 306 -40.04 -51.36 29.84
CA THR A 306 -41.37 -51.13 29.17
C THR A 306 -42.59 -51.00 30.12
N ILE A 307 -43.35 -49.89 30.00
CA ILE A 307 -44.81 -49.60 30.28
C ILE A 307 -44.95 -48.11 30.76
N GLN A 308 -45.71 -47.16 30.17
CA GLN A 308 -47.15 -47.05 29.76
C GLN A 308 -48.11 -46.78 30.96
N THR A 309 -49.29 -46.10 30.90
CA THR A 309 -50.10 -45.28 29.94
C THR A 309 -51.15 -44.46 30.76
N VAL A 310 -52.17 -43.67 30.31
CA VAL A 310 -52.91 -43.52 29.03
C VAL A 310 -53.11 -42.01 28.65
N LYS A 311 -54.24 -41.27 28.58
CA LYS A 311 -55.70 -41.55 28.71
C LYS A 311 -56.67 -40.46 28.12
N HIS A 312 -57.31 -40.77 26.98
CA HIS A 312 -58.66 -40.31 26.52
C HIS A 312 -58.87 -38.81 26.14
N HIS A 313 -59.86 -38.39 25.33
CA HIS A 313 -61.00 -39.03 24.59
C HIS A 313 -61.34 -38.15 23.34
N SER A 314 -62.18 -38.46 22.34
CA SER A 314 -63.10 -39.59 21.97
C SER A 314 -63.10 -39.72 20.40
N LYS A 315 -64.13 -39.96 19.55
CA LYS A 315 -65.61 -40.17 19.63
C LYS A 315 -66.16 -40.85 18.33
N ASN A 316 -67.43 -41.26 18.40
CA ASN A 316 -68.47 -41.68 17.41
C ASN A 316 -68.29 -41.40 15.88
N ASN A 317 -68.85 -42.19 14.94
CA ASN A 317 -69.71 -43.40 15.05
C ASN A 317 -69.80 -44.26 13.75
N ASN A 318 -69.94 -45.59 13.90
CA ASN A 318 -70.67 -46.56 13.05
C ASN A 318 -70.25 -46.81 11.56
N ALA A 319 -70.37 -48.03 10.99
CA ALA A 319 -70.78 -49.33 11.54
C ALA A 319 -70.36 -50.59 10.71
N PHE A 320 -70.10 -51.68 11.44
CA PHE A 320 -70.46 -53.11 11.18
C PHE A 320 -69.62 -54.08 10.30
N ILE A 321 -69.37 -55.26 10.91
CA ILE A 321 -69.28 -56.65 10.37
C ILE A 321 -67.95 -57.21 9.78
N SER A 322 -67.12 -57.71 10.71
CA SER A 322 -66.75 -59.14 10.84
C SER A 322 -65.46 -59.76 10.22
N CYS A 323 -64.65 -60.33 11.11
CA CYS A 323 -64.28 -61.76 11.19
C CYS A 323 -63.31 -62.47 10.19
N ASN A 324 -62.13 -62.78 10.76
CA ASN A 324 -61.52 -64.13 10.91
C ASN A 324 -60.54 -64.73 9.87
N ARG A 325 -59.35 -65.08 10.42
CA ARG A 325 -58.53 -66.31 10.23
C ARG A 325 -57.61 -66.39 8.98
N LYS A 326 -56.27 -66.42 9.16
CA LYS A 326 -55.34 -67.53 9.57
C LYS A 326 -54.98 -68.43 8.36
N MET A 327 -53.76 -68.95 8.16
CA MET A 327 -52.80 -69.54 9.13
C MET A 327 -51.28 -69.32 8.83
N LYS A 328 -50.43 -70.06 9.57
CA LYS A 328 -48.94 -70.08 9.72
C LYS A 328 -48.57 -71.53 10.16
N PRO A 329 -47.29 -72.00 10.27
CA PRO A 329 -46.09 -71.80 9.46
C PRO A 329 -45.44 -73.11 8.87
N PRO A 330 -44.28 -73.69 9.30
CA PRO A 330 -43.10 -73.92 8.43
C PRO A 330 -42.48 -75.36 8.44
N PHE A 331 -41.34 -75.61 7.76
CA PHE A 331 -40.05 -76.03 8.40
C PHE A 331 -38.86 -76.40 7.46
N PHE A 332 -37.65 -76.06 7.94
CA PHE A 332 -36.31 -76.71 7.86
C PHE A 332 -35.47 -76.97 6.58
N LYS A 333 -34.18 -76.57 6.73
CA LYS A 333 -32.88 -77.16 6.28
C LYS A 333 -32.47 -77.06 4.80
N GLU A 334 -31.34 -76.41 4.46
CA GLU A 334 -29.95 -76.93 4.58
C GLU A 334 -29.77 -78.31 3.91
N LEU A 335 -28.92 -78.52 2.90
CA LEU A 335 -27.56 -77.98 2.69
C LEU A 335 -27.12 -78.06 1.20
N HIS A 336 -25.83 -77.77 0.94
CA HIS A 336 -24.98 -78.05 -0.25
C HIS A 336 -25.55 -78.84 -1.46
N VAL A 337 -25.16 -78.54 -2.71
CA VAL A 337 -23.79 -78.74 -3.24
C VAL A 337 -23.32 -77.63 -4.19
N ARG A 338 -22.02 -77.31 -4.13
CA ARG A 338 -21.29 -76.53 -5.15
C ARG A 338 -20.57 -77.48 -6.11
N SER A 339 -20.55 -77.15 -7.39
CA SER A 339 -19.93 -77.95 -8.46
C SER A 339 -18.41 -78.13 -8.34
N SER A 340 -17.96 -79.33 -8.73
CA SER A 340 -16.62 -79.60 -9.29
C SER A 340 -16.64 -80.95 -10.02
N LEU A 341 -16.12 -81.00 -11.25
CA LEU A 341 -15.98 -82.23 -12.04
C LEU A 341 -14.75 -83.03 -11.57
N VAL A 342 -14.65 -84.31 -11.96
CA VAL A 342 -13.53 -84.85 -12.77
C VAL A 342 -13.89 -86.26 -13.30
N ASN A 343 -13.33 -86.59 -14.46
CA ASN A 343 -13.51 -87.79 -15.28
C ASN A 343 -13.41 -89.15 -14.55
N SER A 344 -14.05 -90.17 -15.13
CA SER A 344 -13.39 -91.41 -15.57
C SER A 344 -14.24 -92.16 -16.62
N ASN A 345 -13.58 -92.85 -17.56
CA ASN A 345 -14.23 -93.77 -18.52
C ASN A 345 -14.53 -95.12 -17.85
N ILE A 346 -15.45 -95.93 -18.40
CA ILE A 346 -15.27 -97.37 -18.79
C ILE A 346 -16.61 -98.09 -19.06
N LEU A 347 -16.64 -98.86 -20.17
CA LEU A 347 -17.46 -100.04 -20.55
C LEU A 347 -19.01 -100.07 -20.41
N GLU A 348 -19.62 -100.85 -21.33
CA GLU A 348 -20.72 -101.84 -21.14
C GLU A 348 -22.10 -101.39 -20.60
N GLU A 349 -23.22 -102.05 -20.96
CA GLU A 349 -23.53 -102.91 -22.11
C GLU A 349 -25.06 -102.94 -22.31
N SER A 350 -25.53 -103.03 -23.56
CA SER A 350 -26.90 -103.49 -23.90
C SER A 350 -28.05 -102.63 -23.32
N GLU A 351 -29.35 -102.96 -23.39
CA GLU A 351 -30.06 -104.17 -23.84
C GLU A 351 -31.48 -103.83 -24.33
N LYS A 352 -32.10 -104.76 -25.10
CA LYS A 352 -33.56 -104.90 -25.34
C LYS A 352 -34.25 -103.75 -26.14
N GLN A 353 -35.26 -104.00 -26.96
CA GLN A 353 -35.86 -105.26 -27.43
C GLN A 353 -36.53 -105.04 -28.79
N LYS A 354 -36.46 -106.01 -29.71
CA LYS A 354 -37.35 -106.14 -30.87
C LYS A 354 -37.80 -107.58 -31.02
N THR A 355 -39.07 -107.76 -31.34
CA THR A 355 -39.75 -109.05 -31.41
C THR A 355 -39.60 -109.73 -32.77
N GLU A 356 -39.58 -111.06 -32.76
CA GLU A 356 -39.59 -111.91 -33.95
C GLU A 356 -40.98 -111.92 -34.61
N ILE A 357 -41.01 -112.02 -35.95
CA ILE A 357 -41.95 -112.92 -36.65
C ILE A 357 -41.18 -113.59 -37.80
N ILE A 358 -41.31 -114.91 -37.91
CA ILE A 358 -40.56 -115.77 -38.86
C ILE A 358 -41.31 -115.90 -40.19
N LYS A 359 -40.58 -115.91 -41.32
CA LYS A 359 -40.93 -116.72 -42.50
C LYS A 359 -39.69 -117.11 -43.30
N VAL A 360 -39.74 -118.31 -43.90
CA VAL A 360 -38.59 -119.07 -44.40
C VAL A 360 -38.62 -119.17 -45.94
N ASN A 361 -37.46 -119.14 -46.59
CA ASN A 361 -37.12 -120.01 -47.73
C ASN A 361 -35.61 -119.96 -48.06
N ASN A 362 -35.07 -121.08 -48.57
CA ASN A 362 -33.64 -121.30 -48.78
C ASN A 362 -33.20 -121.06 -50.24
N GLY A 363 -31.91 -120.72 -50.45
CA GLY A 363 -31.17 -121.18 -51.65
C GLY A 363 -30.29 -120.18 -52.42
N SER A 364 -29.06 -119.90 -51.94
CA SER A 364 -27.81 -119.81 -52.74
C SER A 364 -26.68 -119.17 -51.90
N SER A 365 -25.58 -119.89 -51.69
CA SER A 365 -24.66 -119.65 -50.55
C SER A 365 -23.34 -118.91 -50.82
N GLU A 366 -23.09 -118.46 -52.06
CA GLU A 366 -21.81 -117.80 -52.42
C GLU A 366 -21.99 -116.40 -53.03
N ASN A 367 -23.07 -116.22 -53.80
CA ASN A 367 -23.45 -114.92 -54.36
C ASN A 367 -24.08 -113.96 -53.34
N ALA A 368 -24.36 -114.44 -52.13
CA ALA A 368 -24.82 -113.64 -50.99
C ALA A 368 -23.65 -112.98 -50.25
N THR A 369 -22.55 -113.71 -50.05
CA THR A 369 -21.38 -113.26 -49.27
C THR A 369 -20.63 -112.12 -49.94
N TYR A 370 -20.45 -112.19 -51.27
CA TYR A 370 -19.88 -111.08 -52.04
C TYR A 370 -20.80 -109.85 -52.09
N ARG A 371 -22.12 -110.04 -52.13
CA ARG A 371 -23.08 -108.92 -52.03
C ARG A 371 -23.05 -108.27 -50.66
N ALA A 372 -23.04 -109.05 -49.58
CA ALA A 372 -22.91 -108.53 -48.22
C ALA A 372 -21.62 -107.71 -48.04
N LEU A 373 -20.48 -108.20 -48.52
CA LEU A 373 -19.21 -107.45 -48.46
C LEU A 373 -19.20 -106.16 -49.30
N VAL A 374 -19.90 -106.14 -50.44
CA VAL A 374 -20.07 -104.90 -51.23
C VAL A 374 -21.05 -103.93 -50.56
N GLU A 375 -22.17 -104.43 -50.02
CA GLU A 375 -23.12 -103.62 -49.25
C GLU A 375 -22.50 -103.08 -47.95
N GLU A 376 -21.62 -103.81 -47.27
CA GLU A 376 -20.83 -103.32 -46.14
C GLU A 376 -19.81 -102.26 -46.58
N LEU A 377 -19.09 -102.48 -47.69
CA LEU A 377 -18.14 -101.52 -48.24
C LEU A 377 -18.83 -100.22 -48.66
N ASP A 378 -20.01 -100.30 -49.28
CA ASP A 378 -20.78 -99.14 -49.72
C ASP A 378 -21.52 -98.45 -48.57
N GLN A 379 -21.98 -99.18 -47.54
CA GLN A 379 -22.40 -98.57 -46.27
C GLN A 379 -21.24 -97.86 -45.56
N GLU A 380 -20.03 -98.42 -45.60
CA GLU A 380 -18.84 -97.82 -44.99
C GLU A 380 -18.37 -96.58 -45.77
N ARG A 381 -18.49 -96.60 -47.11
CA ARG A 381 -18.34 -95.41 -47.96
C ARG A 381 -19.41 -94.36 -47.66
N GLU A 382 -20.67 -94.75 -47.48
CA GLU A 382 -21.76 -93.82 -47.17
C GLU A 382 -21.59 -93.20 -45.77
N LYS A 383 -21.15 -93.98 -44.78
CA LYS A 383 -20.75 -93.50 -43.44
C LYS A 383 -19.60 -92.49 -43.54
N ARG A 384 -18.54 -92.80 -44.29
CA ARG A 384 -17.39 -91.89 -44.49
C ARG A 384 -17.79 -90.62 -45.21
N TRP A 385 -18.58 -90.72 -46.27
CA TRP A 385 -19.09 -89.54 -46.99
C TRP A 385 -19.99 -88.69 -46.10
N LYS A 386 -20.87 -89.28 -45.28
CA LYS A 386 -21.67 -88.54 -44.29
C LYS A 386 -20.77 -87.86 -43.23
N ALA A 387 -19.73 -88.54 -42.75
CA ALA A 387 -18.76 -87.97 -41.82
C ALA A 387 -17.99 -86.80 -42.46
N GLU A 388 -17.46 -86.96 -43.67
CA GLU A 388 -16.76 -85.94 -44.47
C GLU A 388 -17.67 -84.73 -44.75
N GLN A 389 -18.96 -84.94 -45.03
CA GLN A 389 -19.95 -83.86 -45.17
C GLN A 389 -20.27 -83.16 -43.84
N THR A 390 -20.17 -83.83 -42.69
CA THR A 390 -20.28 -83.17 -41.37
C THR A 390 -18.99 -82.45 -40.96
N GLU A 391 -17.83 -83.01 -41.28
CA GLU A 391 -16.50 -82.41 -41.06
C GLU A 391 -16.35 -81.13 -41.88
N LYS A 392 -16.72 -81.16 -43.16
CA LYS A 392 -16.75 -79.97 -44.02
C LYS A 392 -17.64 -78.87 -43.45
N LYS A 393 -18.88 -79.20 -43.05
CA LYS A 393 -19.80 -78.22 -42.40
C LYS A 393 -19.26 -77.69 -41.07
N LEU A 394 -18.46 -78.48 -40.35
CA LEU A 394 -17.77 -78.03 -39.14
C LEU A 394 -16.65 -77.05 -39.47
N MET A 395 -15.86 -77.30 -40.53
CA MET A 395 -14.82 -76.37 -40.98
C MET A 395 -15.42 -75.08 -41.56
N ASP A 396 -16.46 -75.16 -42.40
CA ASP A 396 -17.19 -74.00 -42.91
C ASP A 396 -17.69 -73.10 -41.75
N TYR A 397 -18.21 -73.70 -40.67
CA TYR A 397 -18.67 -73.00 -39.47
C TYR A 397 -17.51 -72.46 -38.59
N ILE A 398 -16.40 -73.19 -38.49
CA ILE A 398 -15.18 -72.73 -37.80
C ILE A 398 -14.58 -71.51 -38.51
N ASP A 399 -14.61 -71.48 -39.84
CA ASP A 399 -14.12 -70.35 -40.62
C ASP A 399 -15.05 -69.13 -40.55
N GLU A 400 -16.38 -69.30 -40.49
CA GLU A 400 -17.31 -68.22 -40.12
C GLU A 400 -16.99 -67.66 -38.71
N LEU A 401 -16.74 -68.53 -37.73
CA LEU A 401 -16.38 -68.11 -36.37
C LEU A 401 -15.02 -67.39 -36.33
N HIS A 402 -14.02 -67.84 -37.09
CA HIS A 402 -12.74 -67.14 -37.23
C HIS A 402 -12.90 -65.78 -37.90
N LYS A 403 -13.74 -65.68 -38.94
CA LYS A 403 -14.05 -64.42 -39.61
C LYS A 403 -14.68 -63.42 -38.64
N HIS A 404 -15.75 -63.81 -37.94
CA HIS A 404 -16.39 -62.98 -36.91
C HIS A 404 -15.47 -62.66 -35.73
N ALA A 405 -14.50 -63.53 -35.39
CA ALA A 405 -13.50 -63.24 -34.37
C ALA A 405 -12.47 -62.18 -34.83
N ASN A 406 -12.14 -62.13 -36.13
CA ASN A 406 -11.27 -61.10 -36.69
C ASN A 406 -12.01 -59.76 -36.86
N GLU A 407 -13.23 -59.77 -37.42
CA GLU A 407 -14.09 -58.57 -37.52
C GLU A 407 -14.29 -57.90 -36.14
N LYS A 408 -14.40 -58.68 -35.06
CA LYS A 408 -14.44 -58.16 -33.68
C LYS A 408 -13.11 -57.57 -33.18
N LYS A 409 -11.95 -58.10 -33.61
CA LYS A 409 -10.64 -57.49 -33.31
C LYS A 409 -10.48 -56.16 -34.03
N ASP A 410 -10.96 -56.06 -35.27
CA ASP A 410 -10.88 -54.85 -36.08
C ASP A 410 -11.79 -53.74 -35.53
N ILE A 411 -13.01 -54.09 -35.10
CA ILE A 411 -13.89 -53.17 -34.36
C ILE A 411 -13.24 -52.74 -33.03
N HIS A 412 -12.56 -53.64 -32.32
CA HIS A 412 -11.88 -53.32 -31.06
C HIS A 412 -10.64 -52.42 -31.26
N SER A 413 -9.84 -52.64 -32.31
CA SER A 413 -8.70 -51.77 -32.63
C SER A 413 -9.13 -50.38 -33.09
N LEU A 414 -10.24 -50.28 -33.84
CA LEU A 414 -10.87 -49.00 -34.17
C LEU A 414 -11.44 -48.28 -32.93
N ALA A 415 -11.99 -49.01 -31.96
CA ALA A 415 -12.43 -48.45 -30.68
C ALA A 415 -11.26 -47.94 -29.82
N LEU A 416 -10.10 -48.62 -29.85
CA LEU A 416 -8.88 -48.14 -29.19
C LEU A 416 -8.35 -46.87 -29.87
N LEU A 417 -8.19 -46.86 -31.20
CA LEU A 417 -7.75 -45.69 -31.97
C LEU A 417 -8.66 -44.46 -31.77
N THR A 418 -9.98 -44.66 -31.74
CA THR A 418 -10.92 -43.56 -31.51
C THR A 418 -10.91 -43.07 -30.05
N THR A 419 -10.77 -43.95 -29.07
CA THR A 419 -10.65 -43.53 -27.66
C THR A 419 -9.31 -42.86 -27.35
N ASP A 420 -8.20 -43.26 -27.96
CA ASP A 420 -6.91 -42.57 -27.83
C ASP A 420 -6.93 -41.19 -28.52
N ARG A 421 -7.54 -41.07 -29.70
CA ARG A 421 -7.77 -39.77 -30.35
C ARG A 421 -8.62 -38.83 -29.50
N LEU A 422 -9.65 -39.36 -28.81
CA LEU A 422 -10.45 -38.57 -27.86
C LEU A 422 -9.64 -38.14 -26.62
N LYS A 423 -8.78 -39.01 -26.07
CA LYS A 423 -7.86 -38.63 -24.97
C LYS A 423 -6.93 -37.49 -25.40
N GLU A 424 -6.40 -37.54 -26.62
CA GLU A 424 -5.51 -36.51 -27.16
C GLU A 424 -6.23 -35.15 -27.31
N ILE A 425 -7.48 -35.16 -27.80
CA ILE A 425 -8.32 -33.95 -27.91
C ILE A 425 -8.62 -33.39 -26.51
N ILE A 426 -9.04 -34.22 -25.56
CA ILE A 426 -9.31 -33.81 -24.16
C ILE A 426 -8.04 -33.27 -23.48
N PHE A 427 -6.86 -33.81 -23.80
CA PHE A 427 -5.58 -33.32 -23.28
C PHE A 427 -5.24 -31.94 -23.87
N LYS A 428 -5.44 -31.75 -25.17
CA LYS A 428 -5.28 -30.44 -25.83
C LYS A 428 -6.26 -29.40 -25.27
N GLU A 429 -7.53 -29.76 -25.10
CA GLU A 429 -8.56 -28.89 -24.49
C GLU A 429 -8.20 -28.49 -23.05
N ARG A 430 -7.74 -29.44 -22.22
CA ARG A 430 -7.27 -29.16 -20.86
C ARG A 430 -6.06 -28.22 -20.84
N ASN A 431 -5.12 -28.38 -21.76
CA ASN A 431 -3.95 -27.52 -21.87
C ASN A 431 -4.35 -26.10 -22.34
N SER A 432 -5.25 -25.99 -23.33
CA SER A 432 -5.82 -24.70 -23.76
C SER A 432 -6.57 -24.02 -22.63
N LYS A 433 -7.37 -24.76 -21.85
CA LYS A 433 -8.03 -24.24 -20.65
C LYS A 433 -7.02 -23.73 -19.61
N LEU A 434 -5.95 -24.48 -19.34
CA LEU A 434 -4.92 -24.06 -18.37
C LEU A 434 -4.21 -22.78 -18.83
N GLN A 435 -3.92 -22.64 -20.12
CA GLN A 435 -3.35 -21.41 -20.69
C GLN A 435 -4.32 -20.22 -20.57
N LEU A 436 -5.62 -20.43 -20.79
CA LEU A 436 -6.65 -19.40 -20.58
C LEU A 436 -6.79 -19.03 -19.09
N GLU A 437 -6.70 -19.99 -18.17
CA GLU A 437 -6.73 -19.71 -16.72
C GLU A 437 -5.50 -18.90 -16.28
N ILE A 438 -4.31 -19.19 -16.82
CA ILE A 438 -3.08 -18.40 -16.62
C ILE A 438 -3.25 -16.98 -17.19
N MET A 439 -3.75 -16.85 -18.42
CA MET A 439 -3.96 -15.54 -19.07
C MET A 439 -4.99 -14.68 -18.30
N VAL A 440 -6.10 -15.28 -17.86
CA VAL A 440 -7.09 -14.60 -17.00
C VAL A 440 -6.46 -14.16 -15.68
N HIS A 441 -5.59 -14.97 -15.07
CA HIS A 441 -4.91 -14.57 -13.83
C HIS A 441 -3.89 -13.44 -14.06
N SER A 442 -3.19 -13.44 -15.20
CA SER A 442 -2.32 -12.34 -15.62
C SER A 442 -3.10 -11.03 -15.78
N LEU A 443 -4.18 -11.05 -16.57
CA LEU A 443 -5.06 -9.90 -16.79
C LEU A 443 -5.70 -9.39 -15.47
N GLN A 444 -6.08 -10.29 -14.55
CA GLN A 444 -6.54 -9.90 -13.21
C GLN A 444 -5.46 -9.19 -12.39
N ASN A 445 -4.19 -9.54 -12.54
CA ASN A 445 -3.09 -8.89 -11.84
C ASN A 445 -2.68 -7.56 -12.51
N GLU A 446 -2.79 -7.47 -13.84
CA GLU A 446 -2.61 -6.23 -14.59
C GLU A 446 -3.72 -5.22 -14.28
N ILE A 447 -4.98 -5.63 -14.20
CA ILE A 447 -6.10 -4.78 -13.74
C ILE A 447 -5.85 -4.26 -12.31
N LYS A 448 -5.35 -5.10 -11.38
CA LYS A 448 -4.98 -4.66 -10.02
C LYS A 448 -3.86 -3.61 -10.06
N LYS A 449 -2.82 -3.83 -10.88
CA LYS A 449 -1.70 -2.91 -11.06
C LYS A 449 -2.17 -1.56 -11.61
N LEU A 450 -2.94 -1.56 -12.70
CA LEU A 450 -3.52 -0.35 -13.30
C LEU A 450 -4.44 0.38 -12.31
N THR A 451 -5.20 -0.34 -11.48
CA THR A 451 -6.01 0.26 -10.40
C THR A 451 -5.14 0.97 -9.35
N ILE A 452 -4.01 0.38 -8.97
CA ILE A 452 -3.05 0.99 -8.02
C ILE A 452 -2.35 2.20 -8.65
N GLU A 453 -2.01 2.15 -9.93
CA GLU A 453 -1.42 3.27 -10.68
C GLU A 453 -2.40 4.44 -10.83
N LEU A 454 -3.68 4.17 -11.10
CA LEU A 454 -4.76 5.17 -11.16
C LEU A 454 -4.96 5.85 -9.79
N ILE A 455 -4.95 5.09 -8.69
CA ILE A 455 -5.00 5.65 -7.32
C ILE A 455 -3.81 6.57 -7.07
N LYS A 456 -2.58 6.14 -7.37
CA LYS A 456 -1.38 6.97 -7.19
C LYS A 456 -1.40 8.26 -8.01
N ALA A 457 -1.82 8.19 -9.28
CA ALA A 457 -1.95 9.36 -10.14
C ALA A 457 -3.00 10.35 -9.60
N ARG A 458 -4.09 9.86 -9.01
CA ARG A 458 -5.07 10.69 -8.31
C ARG A 458 -4.48 11.33 -7.05
N ASP A 459 -3.76 10.57 -6.22
CA ASP A 459 -3.16 11.09 -5.00
C ASP A 459 -2.16 12.22 -5.32
N GLN A 460 -1.34 12.03 -6.37
CA GLN A 460 -0.45 13.06 -6.92
C GLN A 460 -1.23 14.29 -7.43
N GLN A 461 -2.35 14.11 -8.12
CA GLN A 461 -3.21 15.21 -8.55
C GLN A 461 -3.78 15.99 -7.36
N GLU A 462 -4.23 15.30 -6.30
CA GLU A 462 -4.70 15.95 -5.08
C GLU A 462 -3.57 16.72 -4.37
N ASP A 463 -2.34 16.21 -4.35
CA ASP A 463 -1.17 16.94 -3.84
C ASP A 463 -0.79 18.15 -4.71
N HIS A 464 -0.85 18.06 -6.05
CA HIS A 464 -0.65 19.23 -6.91
C HIS A 464 -1.70 20.32 -6.66
N VAL A 465 -2.97 19.95 -6.41
CA VAL A 465 -4.02 20.90 -6.00
C VAL A 465 -3.73 21.53 -4.63
N ARG A 466 -3.15 20.79 -3.68
CA ARG A 466 -2.68 21.37 -2.40
C ARG A 466 -1.56 22.38 -2.61
N HIS A 467 -0.59 22.09 -3.48
CA HIS A 467 0.51 23.00 -3.82
C HIS A 467 0.04 24.27 -4.54
N LEU A 468 -0.94 24.17 -5.45
CA LEU A 468 -1.56 25.36 -6.06
C LEU A 468 -2.23 26.24 -4.99
N ARG A 469 -3.00 25.64 -4.07
CA ARG A 469 -3.64 26.38 -2.96
C ARG A 469 -2.66 27.07 -2.00
N THR A 470 -1.46 26.50 -1.77
CA THR A 470 -0.44 27.18 -0.95
C THR A 470 0.22 28.33 -1.70
N LEU A 471 0.43 28.20 -3.02
CA LEU A 471 0.90 29.30 -3.88
C LEU A 471 -0.13 30.43 -3.98
N GLU A 472 -1.43 30.12 -4.12
CA GLU A 472 -2.53 31.09 -4.09
C GLU A 472 -2.56 31.86 -2.76
N LYS A 473 -2.55 31.16 -1.61
CA LYS A 473 -2.50 31.78 -0.27
C LYS A 473 -1.22 32.63 -0.09
N ALA A 474 -0.09 32.28 -0.71
CA ALA A 474 1.14 33.06 -0.68
C ALA A 474 1.10 34.31 -1.59
N LEU A 475 0.46 34.22 -2.75
CA LEU A 475 0.26 35.33 -3.69
C LEU A 475 -0.70 36.36 -3.09
N GLU A 476 -1.83 35.91 -2.53
CA GLU A 476 -2.78 36.77 -1.82
C GLU A 476 -2.14 37.45 -0.58
N LYS A 477 -1.16 36.80 0.07
CA LYS A 477 -0.36 37.43 1.13
C LYS A 477 0.58 38.53 0.58
N LYS A 478 1.24 38.29 -0.56
CA LYS A 478 2.06 39.28 -1.27
C LYS A 478 1.22 40.49 -1.73
N GLU A 479 0.01 40.28 -2.22
CA GLU A 479 -0.90 41.35 -2.64
C GLU A 479 -1.38 42.20 -1.46
N ARG A 480 -1.78 41.58 -0.34
CA ARG A 480 -2.10 42.33 0.89
C ARG A 480 -0.90 43.15 1.38
N GLN A 481 0.32 42.60 1.35
CA GLN A 481 1.54 43.32 1.71
C GLN A 481 1.80 44.52 0.77
N LYS A 482 1.62 44.34 -0.55
CA LYS A 482 1.73 45.43 -1.55
C LYS A 482 0.70 46.52 -1.31
N GLY A 483 -0.56 46.16 -1.04
CA GLY A 483 -1.62 47.11 -0.70
C GLY A 483 -1.35 47.87 0.62
N GLN A 484 -0.82 47.19 1.63
CA GLN A 484 -0.38 47.82 2.89
C GLN A 484 0.79 48.79 2.68
N GLN A 485 1.76 48.46 1.83
CA GLN A 485 2.86 49.35 1.45
C GLN A 485 2.37 50.59 0.71
N GLN A 486 1.47 50.43 -0.27
CA GLN A 486 0.86 51.55 -0.99
C GLN A 486 0.04 52.46 -0.04
N ALA A 487 -0.74 51.87 0.88
CA ALA A 487 -1.48 52.61 1.91
C ALA A 487 -0.59 53.26 2.98
N ALA A 488 0.66 52.80 3.15
CA ALA A 488 1.66 53.48 3.99
C ALA A 488 2.31 54.66 3.24
N GLN A 489 2.69 54.47 1.98
CA GLN A 489 3.22 55.53 1.11
C GLN A 489 2.22 56.68 0.94
N MET A 490 0.94 56.37 0.68
CA MET A 490 -0.11 57.39 0.54
C MET A 490 -0.29 58.23 1.82
N ARG A 491 -0.24 57.59 3.00
CA ARG A 491 -0.29 58.32 4.28
C ARG A 491 0.94 59.19 4.52
N LEU A 492 2.13 58.71 4.14
CA LEU A 492 3.37 59.50 4.24
C LEU A 492 3.32 60.74 3.34
N ILE A 493 2.79 60.61 2.12
CA ILE A 493 2.57 61.73 1.19
C ILE A 493 1.60 62.75 1.82
N GLN A 494 0.44 62.30 2.30
CA GLN A 494 -0.54 63.16 2.97
C GLN A 494 0.03 63.86 4.22
N GLU A 495 0.89 63.19 4.99
CA GLU A 495 1.54 63.79 6.16
C GLU A 495 2.57 64.88 5.76
N VAL A 496 3.27 64.68 4.64
CA VAL A 496 4.19 65.69 4.06
C VAL A 496 3.41 66.88 3.49
N GLU A 497 2.31 66.64 2.77
CA GLU A 497 1.41 67.68 2.26
C GLU A 497 0.82 68.53 3.39
N LEU A 498 0.36 67.89 4.48
CA LEU A 498 -0.14 68.60 5.67
C LEU A 498 0.94 69.43 6.37
N LYS A 499 2.20 68.96 6.42
CA LYS A 499 3.33 69.70 6.99
C LYS A 499 3.73 70.89 6.10
N ALA A 500 3.76 70.72 4.78
CA ALA A 500 3.97 71.83 3.85
C ALA A 500 2.88 72.91 3.99
N ALA A 501 1.60 72.50 4.01
CA ALA A 501 0.47 73.40 4.21
C ALA A 501 0.38 73.98 5.63
N ALA A 502 1.18 73.53 6.59
CA ALA A 502 1.36 74.17 7.90
C ALA A 502 2.49 75.22 7.83
N ALA A 503 3.64 74.87 7.25
CA ALA A 503 4.76 75.78 7.04
C ALA A 503 4.37 77.00 6.18
N ASP A 504 3.56 76.82 5.13
CA ASP A 504 3.03 77.94 4.34
C ASP A 504 2.15 78.89 5.16
N ARG A 505 1.40 78.39 6.15
CA ARG A 505 0.62 79.24 7.05
C ARG A 505 1.52 80.02 8.01
N GLU A 506 2.55 79.37 8.55
CA GLU A 506 3.54 80.00 9.42
C GLU A 506 4.36 81.08 8.68
N ILE A 507 4.82 80.81 7.46
CA ILE A 507 5.49 81.77 6.58
C ILE A 507 4.60 83.00 6.32
N ASN A 508 3.30 82.81 6.09
CA ASN A 508 2.38 83.92 5.86
C ASN A 508 2.07 84.72 7.15
N LEU A 509 1.99 84.08 8.31
CA LEU A 509 1.89 84.78 9.60
C LEU A 509 3.15 85.62 9.90
N LEU A 510 4.34 85.05 9.69
CA LEU A 510 5.62 85.76 9.82
C LEU A 510 5.72 86.95 8.85
N ARG A 511 5.23 86.81 7.62
CA ARG A 511 5.13 87.94 6.66
C ARG A 511 4.20 89.05 7.16
N THR A 512 3.06 88.73 7.77
CA THR A 512 2.16 89.75 8.34
C THR A 512 2.75 90.46 9.55
N SER A 513 3.41 89.73 10.46
CA SER A 513 4.13 90.33 11.60
C SER A 513 5.27 91.25 11.13
N LEU A 514 6.10 90.80 10.18
CA LEU A 514 7.17 91.62 9.58
C LEU A 514 6.66 92.90 8.89
N HIS A 515 5.39 92.93 8.46
CA HIS A 515 4.78 94.15 7.91
C HIS A 515 4.39 95.12 9.03
N GLN A 516 3.81 94.63 10.12
CA GLN A 516 3.40 95.44 11.28
C GLN A 516 4.61 96.07 12.00
N GLU A 517 5.70 95.32 12.15
CA GLU A 517 6.96 95.83 12.72
C GLU A 517 7.54 96.98 11.88
N LYS A 518 7.42 96.92 10.54
CA LYS A 518 7.86 98.01 9.67
C LYS A 518 7.05 99.29 9.84
N GLU A 519 5.73 99.17 10.06
CA GLU A 519 4.86 100.33 10.32
C GLU A 519 5.19 100.98 11.68
N GLN A 520 5.42 100.17 12.73
CA GLN A 520 5.86 100.67 14.05
C GLN A 520 7.22 101.40 13.96
N VAL A 521 8.19 100.85 13.22
CA VAL A 521 9.50 101.49 13.01
C VAL A 521 9.36 102.84 12.29
N GLN A 522 8.42 103.00 11.35
CA GLN A 522 8.15 104.30 10.72
C GLN A 522 7.60 105.31 11.72
N GLN A 523 6.61 104.94 12.53
CA GLN A 523 6.02 105.81 13.56
C GLN A 523 7.05 106.29 14.60
N LEU A 524 8.00 105.42 14.99
CA LEU A 524 9.07 105.79 15.91
C LEU A 524 10.07 106.81 15.32
N HIS A 525 10.33 106.78 14.01
CA HIS A 525 11.19 107.78 13.36
C HIS A 525 10.54 109.17 13.34
N GLU A 526 9.21 109.25 13.18
CA GLU A 526 8.48 110.53 13.22
C GLU A 526 8.47 111.14 14.63
N LEU A 527 8.30 110.32 15.68
CA LEU A 527 8.32 110.77 17.08
C LEU A 527 9.70 111.28 17.53
N LEU A 528 10.79 110.64 17.10
CA LEU A 528 12.14 110.99 17.51
C LEU A 528 12.55 112.37 16.95
N ALA A 529 12.19 112.67 15.71
CA ALA A 529 12.41 113.97 15.08
C ALA A 529 11.73 115.15 15.81
N LEU A 530 10.58 114.91 16.46
CA LEU A 530 9.89 115.93 17.25
C LEU A 530 10.59 116.21 18.59
N LYS A 531 11.14 115.18 19.26
CA LYS A 531 11.79 115.34 20.57
C LYS A 531 13.14 116.08 20.49
N GLU A 532 13.89 115.92 19.40
CA GLU A 532 15.14 116.69 19.18
C GLU A 532 14.91 118.20 18.95
N GLN A 533 13.68 118.61 18.62
CA GLN A 533 13.31 120.02 18.46
C GLN A 533 12.93 120.69 19.79
N GLU A 534 12.42 119.91 20.74
CA GLU A 534 11.99 120.37 22.06
C GLU A 534 13.20 120.60 22.98
N HIS A 535 14.10 119.62 23.07
CA HIS A 535 15.23 119.62 24.02
C HIS A 535 16.27 120.74 23.79
N ARG A 536 16.21 121.46 22.66
CA ARG A 536 17.07 122.61 22.35
C ARG A 536 16.64 123.92 23.03
N LYS A 537 15.45 123.99 23.64
CA LYS A 537 14.90 125.23 24.21
C LYS A 537 15.16 125.41 25.71
N ASP A 538 15.33 124.31 26.44
CA ASP A 538 15.25 124.34 27.92
C ASP A 538 16.60 124.56 28.62
N LEU A 539 17.69 124.81 27.87
CA LEU A 539 19.07 124.93 28.40
C LEU A 539 19.51 126.37 28.74
N GLU A 540 18.64 127.38 28.66
CA GLU A 540 19.06 128.79 28.65
C GLU A 540 19.02 129.57 30.01
N THR A 541 18.61 129.00 31.16
CA THR A 541 18.47 129.76 32.44
C THR A 541 19.01 129.06 33.72
N ARG A 542 19.17 129.81 34.86
CA ARG A 542 20.34 129.72 35.79
C ARG A 542 20.09 129.70 37.34
N GLU A 543 21.18 129.89 38.13
CA GLU A 543 21.49 129.47 39.54
C GLU A 543 21.69 130.68 40.56
N PHE A 544 21.91 130.63 41.90
CA PHE A 544 21.84 129.70 43.07
C PHE A 544 22.05 130.49 44.43
N PHE A 545 22.34 129.81 45.58
CA PHE A 545 23.10 130.25 46.82
C PHE A 545 22.45 130.43 48.23
N SER A 546 23.32 130.61 49.26
CA SER A 546 23.21 130.11 50.66
C SER A 546 24.01 130.91 51.73
N GLU A 547 23.85 130.59 53.03
CA GLU A 547 24.65 131.17 54.16
C GLU A 547 24.97 130.11 55.25
N ALA A 548 26.10 130.22 55.97
CA ALA A 548 26.78 129.03 56.55
C ALA A 548 27.00 128.96 58.08
N GLU A 549 27.18 130.09 58.79
CA GLU A 549 27.83 130.06 60.13
C GLU A 549 26.96 129.53 61.28
N PHE A 550 25.64 129.39 61.10
CA PHE A 550 24.74 128.81 62.10
C PHE A 550 24.99 127.30 62.35
N GLN A 551 25.61 126.58 61.41
CA GLN A 551 25.63 125.12 61.43
C GLN A 551 26.62 124.50 62.43
N GLU A 552 27.78 125.12 62.70
CA GLU A 552 28.85 124.44 63.46
C GLU A 552 28.51 124.24 64.95
N ALA A 553 27.86 125.22 65.58
CA ALA A 553 27.40 125.10 66.97
C ALA A 553 26.27 124.06 67.11
N LEU A 554 25.37 124.02 66.13
CA LEU A 554 24.27 123.06 66.07
C LEU A 554 24.80 121.61 65.92
N ALA A 555 25.75 121.41 65.01
CA ALA A 555 26.33 120.12 64.68
C ALA A 555 26.99 119.40 65.88
N LYS A 556 27.56 120.13 66.84
CA LYS A 556 28.29 119.51 67.97
C LYS A 556 27.40 118.79 68.99
N GLU A 557 26.25 119.36 69.33
CA GLU A 557 25.32 118.71 70.27
C GLU A 557 24.41 117.72 69.54
N ILE A 558 24.06 117.99 68.27
CA ILE A 558 23.48 117.00 67.34
C ILE A 558 24.34 115.72 67.33
N ALA A 559 25.64 115.82 67.03
CA ALA A 559 26.56 114.68 66.97
C ALA A 559 26.70 113.90 68.29
N LYS A 560 26.26 114.44 69.42
CA LYS A 560 26.28 113.76 70.72
C LYS A 560 25.00 112.98 71.00
N GLU A 561 23.84 113.49 70.57
CA GLU A 561 22.57 112.76 70.68
C GLU A 561 22.42 111.74 69.55
N GLU A 562 22.90 112.06 68.34
CA GLU A 562 23.04 111.12 67.22
C GLU A 562 23.73 109.82 67.66
N ARG A 563 24.88 109.88 68.33
CA ARG A 563 25.59 108.66 68.80
C ARG A 563 24.78 107.81 69.79
N LYS A 564 23.88 108.40 70.58
CA LYS A 564 22.96 107.61 71.43
C LYS A 564 21.87 106.95 70.60
N HIS A 565 21.27 107.71 69.68
CA HIS A 565 20.26 107.18 68.77
C HIS A 565 20.84 106.08 67.89
N GLU A 566 22.04 106.25 67.36
CA GLU A 566 22.80 105.28 66.56
C GLU A 566 23.06 103.98 67.34
N GLN A 567 23.44 104.07 68.62
CA GLN A 567 23.59 102.90 69.49
C GLN A 567 22.24 102.17 69.75
N VAL A 568 21.17 102.91 70.05
CA VAL A 568 19.82 102.34 70.28
C VAL A 568 19.22 101.76 68.99
N ILE A 569 19.44 102.40 67.84
CA ILE A 569 19.10 101.90 66.51
C ILE A 569 19.83 100.58 66.25
N LYS A 570 21.11 100.49 66.61
CA LYS A 570 21.86 99.24 66.48
C LYS A 570 21.32 98.13 67.37
N GLU A 571 21.01 98.42 68.64
CA GLU A 571 20.40 97.44 69.55
C GLU A 571 19.03 96.93 69.06
N TYR A 572 18.23 97.79 68.40
CA TYR A 572 17.01 97.36 67.72
C TYR A 572 17.27 96.61 66.41
N GLN A 573 18.30 96.98 65.63
CA GLN A 573 18.67 96.29 64.40
C GLN A 573 19.15 94.86 64.69
N ASP A 574 20.02 94.68 65.69
CA ASP A 574 20.50 93.37 66.15
C ASP A 574 19.33 92.49 66.65
N GLN A 575 18.29 93.09 67.27
CA GLN A 575 17.05 92.39 67.64
C GLN A 575 16.16 92.03 66.44
N ILE A 576 16.01 92.93 65.48
CA ILE A 576 15.25 92.71 64.24
C ILE A 576 15.89 91.57 63.43
N ASP A 577 17.22 91.56 63.30
CA ASP A 577 17.93 90.54 62.53
C ASP A 577 17.90 89.17 63.22
N ALA A 578 17.96 89.13 64.56
CA ALA A 578 17.71 87.90 65.32
C ALA A 578 16.29 87.35 65.16
N LEU A 579 15.27 88.23 65.13
CA LEU A 579 13.88 87.85 64.85
C LEU A 579 13.69 87.37 63.40
N ASN A 580 14.30 88.07 62.43
CA ASN A 580 14.28 87.69 61.02
C ASN A 580 14.89 86.28 60.81
N GLN A 581 16.01 85.98 61.49
CA GLN A 581 16.60 84.63 61.43
C GLN A 581 15.65 83.56 61.97
N GLN A 582 15.02 83.78 63.13
CA GLN A 582 14.04 82.85 63.69
C GLN A 582 12.82 82.64 62.76
N TYR A 583 12.35 83.68 62.09
CA TYR A 583 11.30 83.58 61.07
C TYR A 583 11.75 82.78 59.84
N MET A 584 12.99 82.96 59.37
CA MET A 584 13.55 82.22 58.24
C MET A 584 13.75 80.74 58.57
N ASP A 585 14.19 80.41 59.79
CA ASP A 585 14.35 79.03 60.25
C ASP A 585 12.98 78.33 60.31
N LEU A 586 11.96 78.99 60.86
CA LEU A 586 10.57 78.52 60.84
C LEU A 586 10.01 78.35 59.42
N GLU A 587 10.26 79.30 58.50
CA GLU A 587 9.78 79.16 57.12
C GLU A 587 10.46 77.98 56.41
N ASN A 588 11.74 77.73 56.70
CA ASN A 588 12.46 76.56 56.19
C ASN A 588 11.88 75.24 56.75
N GLU A 589 11.55 75.17 58.04
CA GLU A 589 10.85 74.00 58.61
C GLU A 589 9.49 73.77 57.93
N PHE A 590 8.68 74.81 57.72
CA PHE A 590 7.40 74.70 57.00
C PHE A 590 7.58 74.24 55.54
N ARG A 591 8.58 74.77 54.82
CA ARG A 591 8.92 74.33 53.46
C ARG A 591 9.36 72.86 53.41
N ILE A 592 10.15 72.40 54.38
CA ILE A 592 10.56 71.00 54.51
C ILE A 592 9.35 70.11 54.80
N ALA A 593 8.49 70.48 55.75
CA ALA A 593 7.27 69.74 56.09
C ALA A 593 6.31 69.61 54.89
N LEU A 594 6.06 70.71 54.16
CA LEU A 594 5.27 70.69 52.92
C LEU A 594 5.91 69.80 51.84
N THR A 595 7.24 69.80 51.74
CA THR A 595 7.97 68.95 50.78
C THR A 595 7.86 67.45 51.13
N VAL A 596 7.88 67.10 52.43
CA VAL A 596 7.66 65.73 52.90
C VAL A 596 6.22 65.29 52.65
N GLU A 597 5.23 66.12 52.96
CA GLU A 597 3.83 65.75 52.78
C GLU A 597 3.45 65.65 51.29
N ALA A 598 4.02 66.52 50.44
CA ALA A 598 3.87 66.42 48.98
C ALA A 598 4.44 65.10 48.41
N ARG A 599 5.53 64.56 48.98
CA ARG A 599 6.02 63.21 48.64
C ARG A 599 5.03 62.15 49.10
N ARG A 600 4.56 62.19 50.35
CA ARG A 600 3.58 61.22 50.88
C ARG A 600 2.28 61.19 50.07
N PHE A 601 1.77 62.34 49.63
CA PHE A 601 0.63 62.42 48.71
C PHE A 601 0.94 61.81 47.34
N LYS A 602 2.15 62.01 46.81
CA LYS A 602 2.59 61.37 45.56
C LYS A 602 2.68 59.85 45.73
N ASP A 603 3.32 59.35 46.77
CA ASP A 603 3.49 57.92 47.04
C ASP A 603 2.13 57.21 47.18
N VAL A 604 1.16 57.87 47.84
CA VAL A 604 -0.23 57.41 47.94
C VAL A 604 -0.94 57.42 46.58
N LYS A 605 -0.79 58.48 45.78
CA LYS A 605 -1.37 58.58 44.43
C LYS A 605 -0.82 57.51 43.50
N ASP A 606 0.50 57.37 43.43
CA ASP A 606 1.19 56.40 42.60
C ASP A 606 0.84 54.96 43.08
N GLY A 607 0.65 54.76 44.38
CA GLY A 607 0.06 53.53 44.95
C GLY A 607 -1.37 53.25 44.46
N PHE A 608 -2.25 54.24 44.44
CA PHE A 608 -3.62 54.11 43.89
C PHE A 608 -3.62 53.81 42.39
N GLU A 609 -2.74 54.45 41.61
CA GLU A 609 -2.60 54.18 40.17
C GLU A 609 -2.07 52.76 39.90
N ASN A 610 -1.11 52.28 40.69
CA ASN A 610 -0.66 50.90 40.64
C ASN A 610 -1.80 49.91 40.97
N VAL A 611 -2.55 50.13 42.05
CA VAL A 611 -3.72 49.29 42.40
C VAL A 611 -4.80 49.34 41.31
N ALA A 612 -5.05 50.50 40.68
CA ALA A 612 -5.99 50.63 39.58
C ALA A 612 -5.54 49.86 38.32
N THR A 613 -4.25 49.86 37.99
CA THR A 613 -3.74 49.05 36.86
C THR A 613 -3.74 47.55 37.16
N GLU A 614 -3.48 47.10 38.39
CA GLU A 614 -3.65 45.70 38.77
C GLU A 614 -5.12 45.27 38.78
N LEU A 615 -6.05 46.16 39.18
CA LEU A 615 -7.49 45.93 39.05
C LEU A 615 -7.92 45.80 37.58
N ALA A 616 -7.30 46.56 36.66
CA ALA A 616 -7.54 46.43 35.23
C ALA A 616 -6.96 45.12 34.65
N LYS A 617 -5.71 44.77 35.00
CA LYS A 617 -5.05 43.51 34.60
C LYS A 617 -5.84 42.28 35.07
N SER A 618 -6.25 42.25 36.34
CA SER A 618 -7.04 41.16 36.92
C SER A 618 -8.45 41.05 36.33
N LYS A 619 -9.13 42.18 36.04
CA LYS A 619 -10.39 42.17 35.27
C LYS A 619 -10.20 41.58 33.87
N HIS A 620 -9.15 41.95 33.14
CA HIS A 620 -8.85 41.36 31.83
C HIS A 620 -8.53 39.87 31.91
N ALA A 621 -7.77 39.44 32.92
CA ALA A 621 -7.48 38.02 33.17
C ALA A 621 -8.76 37.21 33.48
N LEU A 622 -9.67 37.76 34.30
CA LEU A 622 -10.96 37.14 34.61
C LEU A 622 -11.84 36.99 33.36
N VAL A 623 -11.97 38.05 32.56
CA VAL A 623 -12.74 38.01 31.30
C VAL A 623 -12.14 37.02 30.30
N TRP A 624 -10.80 36.94 30.22
CA TRP A 624 -10.11 35.96 29.36
C TRP A 624 -10.33 34.52 29.84
N ALA A 625 -10.22 34.26 31.15
CA ALA A 625 -10.46 32.95 31.74
C ALA A 625 -11.91 32.50 31.54
N GLN A 626 -12.88 33.39 31.78
CA GLN A 626 -14.30 33.11 31.54
C GLN A 626 -14.60 32.90 30.05
N ARG A 627 -13.86 33.53 29.14
CA ARG A 627 -13.97 33.26 27.69
C ARG A 627 -13.47 31.85 27.34
N LYS A 628 -12.31 31.44 27.88
CA LYS A 628 -11.78 30.07 27.73
C LYS A 628 -12.64 29.00 28.40
N GLU A 629 -13.31 29.31 29.50
CA GLU A 629 -14.33 28.45 30.12
C GLU A 629 -15.56 28.26 29.22
N ASN A 630 -16.04 29.33 28.56
CA ASN A 630 -17.14 29.21 27.60
C ASN A 630 -16.74 28.41 26.34
N GLU A 631 -15.51 28.61 25.83
CA GLU A 631 -14.94 27.83 24.72
C GLU A 631 -14.77 26.34 25.08
N SER A 632 -14.32 26.01 26.29
CA SER A 632 -14.24 24.62 26.75
C SER A 632 -15.62 24.03 26.99
N SER A 633 -16.58 24.82 27.49
CA SER A 633 -17.98 24.41 27.65
C SER A 633 -18.68 24.10 26.32
N SER A 634 -18.42 24.85 25.24
CA SER A 634 -18.91 24.49 23.90
C SER A 634 -18.22 23.24 23.38
N LEU A 635 -16.89 23.14 23.48
CA LEU A 635 -16.15 21.95 23.05
C LEU A 635 -16.63 20.67 23.78
N ILE A 636 -16.91 20.75 25.08
CA ILE A 636 -17.46 19.64 25.86
C ILE A 636 -18.88 19.26 25.38
N LYS A 637 -19.74 20.23 25.03
CA LYS A 637 -21.06 19.97 24.44
C LYS A 637 -20.94 19.30 23.07
N ASP A 638 -20.04 19.76 22.22
CA ASP A 638 -19.82 19.22 20.87
C ASP A 638 -19.22 17.81 20.93
N LEU A 639 -18.24 17.56 21.81
CA LEU A 639 -17.72 16.22 22.10
C LEU A 639 -18.82 15.30 22.66
N THR A 640 -19.66 15.79 23.58
CA THR A 640 -20.80 15.03 24.12
C THR A 640 -21.82 14.68 23.04
N SER A 641 -22.07 15.60 22.09
CA SER A 641 -22.93 15.38 20.93
C SER A 641 -22.34 14.32 19.99
N MET A 642 -21.06 14.45 19.64
CA MET A 642 -20.33 13.50 18.80
C MET A 642 -20.25 12.10 19.43
N VAL A 643 -20.08 11.99 20.75
CA VAL A 643 -20.11 10.71 21.49
C VAL A 643 -21.50 10.08 21.46
N LYS A 644 -22.58 10.87 21.53
CA LYS A 644 -23.95 10.37 21.33
C LYS A 644 -24.16 9.87 19.90
N GLU A 645 -23.71 10.61 18.89
CA GLU A 645 -23.79 10.24 17.47
C GLU A 645 -22.98 8.97 17.15
N GLN A 646 -21.78 8.81 17.71
CA GLN A 646 -21.02 7.57 17.59
C GLN A 646 -21.69 6.40 18.32
N LYS A 647 -22.34 6.65 19.47
CA LYS A 647 -23.08 5.61 20.19
C LYS A 647 -24.33 5.14 19.44
N THR A 648 -25.05 6.01 18.73
CA THR A 648 -26.16 5.58 17.85
C THR A 648 -25.64 4.82 16.64
N LYS A 649 -24.59 5.30 15.96
CA LYS A 649 -23.95 4.59 14.83
C LYS A 649 -23.41 3.22 15.22
N LEU A 650 -22.83 3.07 16.42
CA LEU A 650 -22.41 1.76 16.95
C LEU A 650 -23.61 0.83 17.21
N ALA A 651 -24.74 1.36 17.69
CA ALA A 651 -25.97 0.57 17.87
C ALA A 651 -26.58 0.14 16.52
N GLU A 652 -26.59 1.03 15.53
CA GLU A 652 -27.03 0.75 14.14
C GLU A 652 -26.15 -0.31 13.48
N VAL A 653 -24.82 -0.18 13.55
CA VAL A 653 -23.86 -1.19 13.04
C VAL A 653 -24.02 -2.51 13.77
N SER A 654 -24.26 -2.51 15.09
CA SER A 654 -24.53 -3.74 15.86
C SER A 654 -25.84 -4.40 15.42
N LYS A 655 -26.90 -3.63 15.17
CA LYS A 655 -28.19 -4.12 14.66
C LYS A 655 -28.05 -4.71 13.27
N LEU A 656 -27.40 -4.02 12.33
CA LEU A 656 -27.12 -4.52 10.98
C LEU A 656 -26.25 -5.79 11.02
N LYS A 657 -25.25 -5.85 11.91
CA LYS A 657 -24.46 -7.08 12.13
C LYS A 657 -25.32 -8.24 12.63
N GLN A 658 -26.28 -7.98 13.51
CA GLN A 658 -27.20 -9.01 14.00
C GLN A 658 -28.22 -9.45 12.93
N GLU A 659 -28.71 -8.53 12.09
CA GLU A 659 -29.60 -8.83 10.96
C GLU A 659 -28.91 -9.58 9.82
N THR A 660 -27.64 -9.26 9.51
CA THR A 660 -26.83 -10.06 8.58
C THR A 660 -26.51 -11.45 9.15
N ALA A 661 -26.25 -11.57 10.46
CA ALA A 661 -26.04 -12.86 11.11
C ALA A 661 -27.30 -13.76 11.08
N THR A 662 -28.49 -13.22 11.34
CA THR A 662 -29.74 -14.00 11.23
C THR A 662 -30.07 -14.37 9.78
N ASN A 663 -29.81 -13.47 8.82
CA ASN A 663 -29.97 -13.79 7.40
C ASN A 663 -29.00 -14.90 6.93
N LEU A 664 -27.74 -14.87 7.35
CA LEU A 664 -26.78 -15.94 7.07
C LEU A 664 -27.19 -17.26 7.75
N GLN A 665 -27.66 -17.23 9.00
CA GLN A 665 -28.18 -18.43 9.66
C GLN A 665 -29.40 -19.01 8.92
N ASN A 666 -30.31 -18.15 8.44
CA ASN A 666 -31.46 -18.60 7.64
C ASN A 666 -31.02 -19.23 6.31
N GLN A 667 -29.99 -18.69 5.65
CA GLN A 667 -29.40 -19.28 4.44
C GLN A 667 -28.70 -20.62 4.71
N ILE A 668 -27.99 -20.75 5.84
CA ILE A 668 -27.41 -22.03 6.28
C ILE A 668 -28.51 -23.05 6.51
N ASN A 669 -29.56 -22.71 7.27
CA ASN A 669 -30.68 -23.60 7.56
C ASN A 669 -31.39 -24.08 6.27
N THR A 670 -31.57 -23.22 5.26
CA THR A 670 -32.17 -23.63 3.98
C THR A 670 -31.24 -24.52 3.14
N LEU A 671 -29.93 -24.27 3.16
CA LEU A 671 -28.94 -25.15 2.51
C LEU A 671 -28.83 -26.51 3.22
N GLU A 672 -28.97 -26.57 4.54
CA GLU A 672 -29.03 -27.83 5.30
C GLU A 672 -30.26 -28.65 4.93
N ILE A 673 -31.44 -28.03 4.81
CA ILE A 673 -32.67 -28.68 4.36
C ILE A 673 -32.52 -29.24 2.94
N LEU A 674 -31.98 -28.45 2.00
CA LEU A 674 -31.72 -28.91 0.62
C LEU A 674 -30.68 -30.06 0.58
N SER A 675 -29.64 -29.98 1.42
CA SER A 675 -28.64 -31.05 1.54
C SER A 675 -29.26 -32.35 2.08
N GLU A 676 -30.23 -32.28 2.99
CA GLU A 676 -30.91 -33.47 3.51
C GLU A 676 -31.90 -34.08 2.49
N ASP A 677 -32.60 -33.25 1.71
CA ASP A 677 -33.43 -33.69 0.58
C ASP A 677 -32.57 -34.39 -0.50
N ASP A 678 -31.41 -33.84 -0.85
CA ASP A 678 -30.49 -34.49 -1.80
C ASP A 678 -29.86 -35.78 -1.25
N LYS A 679 -29.67 -35.92 0.07
CA LYS A 679 -29.32 -37.22 0.69
C LYS A 679 -30.46 -38.23 0.55
N GLN A 680 -31.72 -37.83 0.76
CA GLN A 680 -32.88 -38.71 0.60
C GLN A 680 -33.05 -39.18 -0.86
N LYS A 681 -32.90 -38.27 -1.84
CA LYS A 681 -32.86 -38.62 -3.27
C LYS A 681 -31.71 -39.57 -3.60
N SER A 682 -30.52 -39.36 -3.03
CA SER A 682 -29.37 -40.25 -3.22
C SER A 682 -29.65 -41.67 -2.72
N ILE A 683 -30.28 -41.81 -1.54
CA ILE A 683 -30.73 -43.10 -0.99
C ILE A 683 -31.79 -43.76 -1.90
N GLN A 684 -32.74 -42.98 -2.44
CA GLN A 684 -33.74 -43.47 -3.39
C GLN A 684 -33.10 -43.96 -4.71
N ILE A 685 -32.07 -43.26 -5.20
CA ILE A 685 -31.29 -43.66 -6.38
C ILE A 685 -30.52 -44.96 -6.12
N GLU A 686 -29.93 -45.15 -4.94
CA GLU A 686 -29.28 -46.42 -4.56
C GLU A 686 -30.27 -47.59 -4.51
N LEU A 687 -31.49 -47.39 -3.98
CA LEU A 687 -32.55 -48.40 -4.00
C LEU A 687 -32.97 -48.76 -5.44
N LEU A 688 -33.23 -47.76 -6.29
CA LEU A 688 -33.60 -47.97 -7.70
C LEU A 688 -32.48 -48.66 -8.51
N LYS A 689 -31.20 -48.40 -8.21
CA LYS A 689 -30.07 -49.17 -8.78
C LYS A 689 -30.12 -50.64 -8.37
N HIS A 690 -30.47 -50.94 -7.12
CA HIS A 690 -30.56 -52.31 -6.62
C HIS A 690 -31.73 -53.06 -7.27
N GLU A 691 -32.91 -52.44 -7.38
CA GLU A 691 -34.07 -53.00 -8.10
C GLU A 691 -33.74 -53.23 -9.58
N LYS A 692 -33.09 -52.27 -10.26
CA LYS A 692 -32.61 -52.45 -11.63
C LYS A 692 -31.66 -53.64 -11.77
N MET A 693 -30.77 -53.87 -10.81
CA MET A 693 -29.85 -55.01 -10.82
C MET A 693 -30.60 -56.35 -10.66
N GLN A 694 -31.61 -56.40 -9.79
CA GLN A 694 -32.48 -57.57 -9.65
C GLN A 694 -33.23 -57.88 -10.94
N LEU A 695 -33.86 -56.87 -11.57
CA LEU A 695 -34.58 -57.01 -12.84
C LEU A 695 -33.66 -57.47 -14.00
N ILE A 696 -32.41 -57.01 -14.05
CA ILE A 696 -31.41 -57.51 -15.02
C ILE A 696 -31.09 -58.99 -14.77
N SER A 697 -30.94 -59.42 -13.51
CA SER A 697 -30.69 -60.83 -13.19
C SER A 697 -31.88 -61.74 -13.50
N GLU A 698 -33.11 -61.25 -13.31
CA GLU A 698 -34.33 -61.95 -13.75
C GLU A 698 -34.42 -62.05 -15.27
N LEU A 699 -34.07 -61.00 -16.01
CA LEU A 699 -34.04 -61.02 -17.48
C LEU A 699 -33.04 -62.06 -17.99
N ALA A 700 -31.80 -62.06 -17.49
CA ALA A 700 -30.78 -63.04 -17.87
C ALA A 700 -31.22 -64.50 -17.57
N ALA A 701 -31.94 -64.73 -16.47
CA ALA A 701 -32.53 -66.04 -16.16
C ALA A 701 -33.64 -66.44 -17.14
N LYS A 702 -34.54 -65.51 -17.50
CA LYS A 702 -35.62 -65.72 -18.48
C LYS A 702 -35.05 -65.94 -19.89
N GLU A 703 -34.02 -65.20 -20.29
CA GLU A 703 -33.31 -65.38 -21.56
C GLU A 703 -32.61 -66.74 -21.65
N SER A 704 -31.99 -67.20 -20.57
CA SER A 704 -31.39 -68.54 -20.48
C SER A 704 -32.43 -69.66 -20.64
N LEU A 705 -33.62 -69.49 -20.05
CA LEU A 705 -34.74 -70.43 -20.20
C LEU A 705 -35.32 -70.42 -21.63
N ILE A 706 -35.44 -69.23 -22.25
CA ILE A 706 -35.81 -69.09 -23.67
C ILE A 706 -34.77 -69.75 -24.58
N TYR A 707 -33.48 -69.67 -24.25
CA TYR A 707 -32.42 -70.35 -25.00
C TYR A 707 -32.58 -71.88 -24.92
N GLY A 708 -32.83 -72.43 -23.72
CA GLY A 708 -33.12 -73.85 -23.52
C GLY A 708 -34.30 -74.35 -24.38
N LEU A 709 -35.45 -73.68 -24.28
CA LEU A 709 -36.63 -74.01 -25.09
C LEU A 709 -36.37 -73.88 -26.61
N ARG A 710 -35.54 -72.91 -27.03
CA ARG A 710 -35.12 -72.78 -28.45
C ARG A 710 -34.22 -73.93 -28.89
N THR A 711 -33.34 -74.46 -28.01
CA THR A 711 -32.52 -75.64 -28.31
C THR A 711 -33.35 -76.92 -28.35
N GLU A 712 -34.28 -77.14 -27.42
CA GLU A 712 -35.23 -78.25 -27.47
C GLU A 712 -36.04 -78.23 -28.77
N ARG A 713 -36.60 -77.09 -29.14
CA ARG A 713 -37.36 -76.94 -30.40
C ARG A 713 -36.54 -77.28 -31.66
N LYS A 714 -35.21 -77.07 -31.64
CA LYS A 714 -34.33 -77.55 -32.73
C LYS A 714 -34.22 -79.07 -32.73
N VAL A 715 -34.04 -79.71 -31.58
CA VAL A 715 -33.99 -81.18 -31.45
C VAL A 715 -35.31 -81.81 -31.95
N TRP A 716 -36.46 -81.34 -31.48
CA TRP A 716 -37.78 -81.78 -31.96
C TRP A 716 -37.95 -81.57 -33.47
N GLY A 717 -37.40 -80.49 -34.04
CA GLY A 717 -37.39 -80.24 -35.48
C GLY A 717 -36.54 -81.24 -36.28
N HIS A 718 -35.39 -81.66 -35.74
CA HIS A 718 -34.58 -82.72 -36.34
C HIS A 718 -35.26 -84.10 -36.23
N GLU A 719 -35.87 -84.41 -35.09
CA GLU A 719 -36.62 -85.65 -34.87
C GLU A 719 -37.79 -85.78 -35.88
N LEU A 720 -38.56 -84.71 -36.08
CA LEU A 720 -39.64 -84.63 -37.08
C LEU A 720 -39.12 -84.77 -38.52
N ALA A 721 -37.99 -84.15 -38.85
CA ALA A 721 -37.37 -84.29 -40.18
C ALA A 721 -36.88 -85.72 -40.44
N GLN A 722 -36.34 -86.39 -39.42
CA GLN A 722 -35.91 -87.79 -39.48
C GLN A 722 -37.10 -88.75 -39.64
N GLN A 723 -38.21 -88.50 -38.93
CA GLN A 723 -39.47 -89.23 -39.11
C GLN A 723 -40.01 -89.04 -40.53
N GLY A 724 -40.06 -87.81 -41.04
CA GLY A 724 -40.48 -87.50 -42.41
C GLY A 724 -39.64 -88.20 -43.48
N SER A 725 -38.32 -88.25 -43.30
CA SER A 725 -37.40 -89.00 -44.16
C SER A 725 -37.72 -90.49 -44.20
N SER A 726 -37.96 -91.11 -43.04
CA SER A 726 -38.35 -92.53 -42.98
C SER A 726 -39.72 -92.81 -43.62
N LEU A 727 -40.64 -91.84 -43.59
CA LEU A 727 -41.94 -91.96 -44.26
C LEU A 727 -41.80 -91.91 -45.80
N ALA A 728 -41.00 -90.98 -46.32
CA ALA A 728 -40.70 -90.87 -47.75
C ALA A 728 -39.99 -92.13 -48.29
N GLN A 729 -39.09 -92.73 -47.51
CA GLN A 729 -38.39 -93.96 -47.91
C GLN A 729 -39.34 -95.19 -47.99
N ASN A 730 -40.42 -95.19 -47.21
CA ASN A 730 -41.49 -96.19 -47.34
C ASN A 730 -42.44 -95.90 -48.52
N HIS A 731 -42.69 -94.62 -48.85
CA HIS A 731 -43.48 -94.22 -50.02
C HIS A 731 -42.86 -94.72 -51.33
N GLY A 732 -41.55 -94.47 -51.53
CA GLY A 732 -40.84 -94.92 -52.73
C GLY A 732 -40.81 -96.44 -52.93
N ARG A 733 -40.91 -97.24 -51.86
CA ARG A 733 -41.07 -98.70 -51.95
C ARG A 733 -42.43 -99.14 -52.49
N LEU A 734 -43.48 -98.36 -52.24
CA LEU A 734 -44.83 -98.62 -52.76
C LEU A 734 -44.96 -98.14 -54.21
N GLU A 735 -44.37 -97.00 -54.55
CA GLU A 735 -44.32 -96.50 -55.93
C GLU A 735 -43.60 -97.48 -56.88
N ALA A 736 -42.50 -98.10 -56.42
CA ALA A 736 -41.81 -99.14 -57.18
C ALA A 736 -42.67 -100.40 -57.47
N GLN A 737 -43.68 -100.70 -56.63
CA GLN A 737 -44.65 -101.76 -56.92
C GLN A 737 -45.72 -101.32 -57.93
N ILE A 738 -46.14 -100.05 -57.89
CA ILE A 738 -47.10 -99.47 -58.84
C ILE A 738 -46.47 -99.41 -60.24
N GLU A 739 -45.21 -98.97 -60.37
CA GLU A 739 -44.53 -98.86 -61.67
C GLU A 739 -44.41 -100.21 -62.40
N SER A 740 -44.30 -101.32 -61.65
CA SER A 740 -44.30 -102.67 -62.21
C SER A 740 -45.65 -103.09 -62.82
N LEU A 741 -46.77 -102.52 -62.35
CA LEU A 741 -48.12 -102.79 -62.86
C LEU A 741 -48.50 -101.85 -64.02
N CYS A 742 -47.91 -100.66 -64.09
CA CYS A 742 -48.12 -99.73 -65.19
C CYS A 742 -47.58 -100.28 -66.54
N ARG A 743 -46.42 -100.96 -66.51
CA ARG A 743 -45.78 -101.54 -67.72
C ARG A 743 -46.60 -102.66 -68.38
N GLU A 744 -47.52 -103.28 -67.64
CA GLU A 744 -48.44 -104.30 -68.18
C GLU A 744 -49.61 -103.65 -68.96
N ASN A 745 -50.16 -102.55 -68.45
CA ASN A 745 -51.26 -101.79 -69.08
C ASN A 745 -50.85 -101.07 -70.38
N GLU A 746 -49.58 -100.71 -70.52
CA GLU A 746 -49.08 -99.95 -71.66
C GLU A 746 -49.16 -100.73 -72.99
N SER A 747 -49.26 -102.06 -72.92
CA SER A 747 -49.50 -102.96 -74.05
C SER A 747 -50.85 -102.74 -74.76
N LEU A 748 -51.89 -102.31 -74.03
CA LEU A 748 -53.27 -102.19 -74.53
C LEU A 748 -53.59 -100.84 -75.18
N ARG A 749 -52.70 -99.84 -75.07
CA ARG A 749 -53.03 -98.43 -75.41
C ARG A 749 -52.84 -98.07 -76.89
N LYS A 750 -52.12 -98.88 -77.67
CA LYS A 750 -51.71 -98.61 -79.07
C LYS A 750 -52.81 -98.76 -80.14
N ALA A 751 -54.09 -98.68 -79.75
CA ALA A 751 -55.22 -98.76 -80.66
C ALA A 751 -55.97 -97.41 -80.85
N SER A 752 -55.78 -96.44 -79.95
CA SER A 752 -56.62 -95.23 -79.85
C SER A 752 -56.02 -93.96 -80.47
N GLU A 753 -55.07 -94.11 -81.40
CA GLU A 753 -54.09 -93.07 -81.77
C GLU A 753 -54.17 -92.69 -83.26
N ARG A 754 -55.38 -92.58 -83.82
CA ARG A 754 -55.58 -92.31 -85.27
C ARG A 754 -56.59 -91.23 -85.66
N ASP A 755 -57.38 -90.68 -84.72
CA ASP A 755 -58.44 -89.70 -85.02
C ASP A 755 -58.14 -88.25 -84.52
N ASN A 756 -56.96 -87.99 -83.96
CA ASN A 756 -56.69 -86.77 -83.18
C ASN A 756 -55.97 -85.63 -83.94
N ASP A 757 -55.22 -85.92 -85.00
CA ASP A 757 -54.31 -84.93 -85.61
C ASP A 757 -55.00 -83.85 -86.47
N THR A 758 -56.23 -84.07 -86.95
CA THR A 758 -56.92 -83.14 -87.86
C THR A 758 -57.47 -81.89 -87.17
N LEU A 759 -57.70 -81.92 -85.85
CA LEU A 759 -58.19 -80.77 -85.08
C LEU A 759 -57.04 -79.89 -84.52
N ARG A 760 -55.88 -80.50 -84.25
CA ARG A 760 -54.75 -79.87 -83.53
C ARG A 760 -54.14 -78.67 -84.25
N ILE A 761 -54.33 -78.56 -85.56
CA ILE A 761 -53.76 -77.49 -86.41
C ILE A 761 -54.57 -76.19 -86.31
N LYS A 762 -55.87 -76.23 -85.99
CA LYS A 762 -56.73 -75.03 -85.97
C LYS A 762 -56.72 -74.26 -84.65
N CYS A 763 -56.55 -74.93 -83.50
CA CYS A 763 -56.49 -74.26 -82.20
C CYS A 763 -55.25 -73.36 -82.08
N LYS A 764 -54.09 -73.87 -82.51
CA LYS A 764 -52.79 -73.21 -82.31
C LYS A 764 -52.70 -71.80 -82.92
N ILE A 765 -53.37 -71.56 -84.05
CA ILE A 765 -53.39 -70.25 -84.72
C ILE A 765 -54.15 -69.19 -83.90
N VAL A 766 -55.07 -69.60 -83.03
CA VAL A 766 -55.83 -68.70 -82.13
C VAL A 766 -55.09 -68.47 -80.80
N GLU A 767 -54.37 -69.49 -80.33
CA GLU A 767 -53.55 -69.43 -79.10
C GLU A 767 -52.42 -68.38 -79.24
N ASP A 768 -51.63 -68.47 -80.32
CA ASP A 768 -50.51 -67.54 -80.59
C ASP A 768 -50.95 -66.05 -80.65
N GLN A 769 -52.16 -65.78 -81.16
CA GLN A 769 -52.72 -64.42 -81.23
C GLN A 769 -53.23 -63.90 -79.87
N THR A 770 -53.60 -64.79 -78.96
CA THR A 770 -54.14 -64.43 -77.64
C THR A 770 -53.01 -64.17 -76.63
N GLU A 771 -51.96 -64.99 -76.65
CA GLU A 771 -50.80 -64.89 -75.75
C GLU A 771 -50.06 -63.54 -75.89
N THR A 772 -50.00 -63.00 -77.11
CA THR A 772 -49.35 -61.72 -77.42
C THR A 772 -50.05 -60.52 -76.75
N ILE A 773 -51.37 -60.57 -76.57
CA ILE A 773 -52.13 -59.49 -75.92
C ILE A 773 -52.01 -59.58 -74.39
N GLY A 774 -51.93 -60.78 -73.82
CA GLY A 774 -51.75 -60.99 -72.38
C GLY A 774 -50.46 -60.34 -71.84
N LYS A 775 -49.33 -60.65 -72.47
CA LYS A 775 -48.00 -60.16 -72.04
C LYS A 775 -47.85 -58.64 -72.07
N LEU A 776 -48.53 -57.96 -73.01
CA LEU A 776 -48.56 -56.49 -73.06
C LEU A 776 -49.39 -55.87 -71.93
N LYS A 777 -50.43 -56.57 -71.45
CA LYS A 777 -51.25 -56.12 -70.33
C LYS A 777 -50.54 -56.31 -68.98
N GLU A 778 -49.89 -57.45 -68.78
CA GLU A 778 -49.10 -57.73 -67.57
C GLU A 778 -47.97 -56.69 -67.41
N CYS A 779 -47.19 -56.44 -68.46
CA CYS A 779 -46.09 -55.47 -68.42
C CYS A 779 -46.55 -53.99 -68.28
N LEU A 780 -47.83 -53.69 -68.50
CA LEU A 780 -48.45 -52.42 -68.14
C LEU A 780 -48.81 -52.38 -66.64
N GLN A 781 -49.47 -53.43 -66.14
CA GLN A 781 -49.90 -53.52 -64.75
C GLN A 781 -48.70 -53.55 -63.77
N GLU A 782 -47.60 -54.22 -64.13
CA GLU A 782 -46.34 -54.17 -63.38
C GLU A 782 -45.77 -52.74 -63.25
N ARG A 783 -45.92 -51.91 -64.30
CA ARG A 783 -45.46 -50.51 -64.28
C ARG A 783 -46.37 -49.63 -63.43
N GLU A 784 -47.68 -49.85 -63.46
CA GLU A 784 -48.63 -49.13 -62.60
C GLU A 784 -48.37 -49.42 -61.11
N GLU A 785 -48.12 -50.69 -60.75
CA GLU A 785 -47.78 -51.07 -59.37
C GLU A 785 -46.40 -50.50 -58.93
N GLN A 786 -45.40 -50.48 -59.83
CA GLN A 786 -44.11 -49.81 -59.55
C GLN A 786 -44.27 -48.30 -59.36
N ILE A 787 -45.09 -47.63 -60.19
CA ILE A 787 -45.38 -46.20 -60.05
C ILE A 787 -46.06 -45.90 -58.71
N LYS A 788 -46.98 -46.76 -58.28
CA LYS A 788 -47.67 -46.65 -56.98
C LYS A 788 -46.70 -46.81 -55.80
N ILE A 789 -45.84 -47.84 -55.81
CA ILE A 789 -44.80 -48.05 -54.79
C ILE A 789 -43.81 -46.87 -54.74
N LEU A 790 -43.52 -46.23 -55.87
CA LEU A 790 -42.69 -45.01 -55.91
C LEU A 790 -43.42 -43.80 -55.30
N HIS A 791 -44.72 -43.63 -55.55
CA HIS A 791 -45.51 -42.56 -54.91
C HIS A 791 -45.61 -42.75 -53.39
N GLU A 792 -45.87 -43.97 -52.92
CA GLU A 792 -45.91 -44.29 -51.48
C GLU A 792 -44.57 -43.90 -50.81
N LYS A 793 -43.44 -44.31 -51.39
CA LYS A 793 -42.10 -43.91 -50.91
C LYS A 793 -41.85 -42.40 -50.94
N ILE A 794 -42.32 -41.69 -51.97
CA ILE A 794 -42.22 -40.22 -52.02
C ILE A 794 -43.01 -39.58 -50.87
N THR A 795 -44.22 -40.09 -50.58
CA THR A 795 -45.02 -39.58 -49.45
C THR A 795 -44.43 -39.91 -48.08
N GLU A 796 -43.79 -41.07 -47.90
CA GLU A 796 -43.05 -41.40 -46.66
C GLU A 796 -41.84 -40.48 -46.46
N ILE A 797 -41.07 -40.21 -47.54
CA ILE A 797 -39.93 -39.28 -47.51
C ILE A 797 -40.42 -37.86 -47.17
N GLN A 798 -41.48 -37.37 -47.83
CA GLN A 798 -42.07 -36.06 -47.55
C GLN A 798 -42.52 -35.93 -46.08
N LYS A 799 -43.21 -36.94 -45.56
CA LYS A 799 -43.65 -36.99 -44.16
C LYS A 799 -42.45 -36.96 -43.19
N CYS A 800 -41.42 -37.75 -43.45
CA CYS A 800 -40.19 -37.76 -42.64
C CYS A 800 -39.46 -36.40 -42.68
N THR A 801 -39.40 -35.73 -43.84
CA THR A 801 -38.81 -34.39 -43.94
C THR A 801 -39.64 -33.32 -43.23
N GLN A 802 -40.97 -33.44 -43.19
CA GLN A 802 -41.82 -32.53 -42.43
C GLN A 802 -41.65 -32.74 -40.91
N GLU A 803 -41.62 -34.00 -40.46
CA GLU A 803 -41.38 -34.32 -39.04
C GLU A 803 -40.02 -33.79 -38.56
N GLN A 804 -38.98 -33.86 -39.40
CA GLN A 804 -37.69 -33.22 -39.11
C GLN A 804 -37.74 -31.68 -39.12
N LEU A 805 -38.56 -31.07 -39.97
CA LEU A 805 -38.77 -29.62 -39.98
C LEU A 805 -39.45 -29.15 -38.67
N ASP A 806 -40.49 -29.86 -38.26
CA ASP A 806 -41.29 -29.56 -37.06
C ASP A 806 -40.48 -29.80 -35.77
N GLU A 807 -39.60 -30.81 -35.74
CA GLU A 807 -38.64 -31.00 -34.66
C GLU A 807 -37.63 -29.83 -34.59
N LYS A 808 -37.20 -29.32 -35.75
CA LYS A 808 -36.25 -28.20 -35.83
C LYS A 808 -36.88 -26.85 -35.48
N SER A 809 -38.14 -26.60 -35.80
CA SER A 809 -38.85 -25.41 -35.29
C SER A 809 -39.04 -25.51 -33.77
N SER A 810 -39.43 -26.67 -33.26
CA SER A 810 -39.56 -26.89 -31.81
C SER A 810 -38.24 -26.66 -31.04
N GLN A 811 -37.11 -27.05 -31.63
CA GLN A 811 -35.78 -26.78 -31.07
C GLN A 811 -35.38 -25.30 -31.17
N LEU A 812 -35.83 -24.58 -32.20
CA LEU A 812 -35.62 -23.14 -32.32
C LEU A 812 -36.42 -22.37 -31.26
N ASP A 813 -37.68 -22.71 -31.07
CA ASP A 813 -38.57 -22.07 -30.10
C ASP A 813 -38.06 -22.26 -28.66
N GLU A 814 -37.58 -23.45 -28.30
CA GLU A 814 -36.96 -23.71 -26.99
C GLU A 814 -35.67 -22.89 -26.77
N ILE A 815 -34.93 -22.56 -27.84
CA ILE A 815 -33.74 -21.68 -27.79
C ILE A 815 -34.16 -20.21 -27.65
N ILE A 816 -35.20 -19.77 -28.34
CA ILE A 816 -35.77 -18.42 -28.22
C ILE A 816 -36.28 -18.19 -26.80
N GLU A 817 -37.06 -19.12 -26.25
CA GLU A 817 -37.59 -19.03 -24.89
C GLU A 817 -36.47 -19.09 -23.81
N LYS A 818 -35.31 -19.70 -24.11
CA LYS A 818 -34.11 -19.60 -23.25
C LYS A 818 -33.45 -18.22 -23.38
N LEU A 819 -33.32 -17.69 -24.59
CA LEU A 819 -32.77 -16.36 -24.86
C LEU A 819 -33.57 -15.25 -24.15
N GLU A 820 -34.90 -15.33 -24.19
CA GLU A 820 -35.79 -14.37 -23.52
C GLU A 820 -35.64 -14.39 -22.00
N ARG A 821 -35.64 -15.58 -21.36
CA ARG A 821 -35.34 -15.73 -19.93
C ARG A 821 -33.96 -15.17 -19.55
N HIS A 822 -32.96 -15.35 -20.42
CA HIS A 822 -31.62 -14.78 -20.22
C HIS A 822 -31.62 -13.24 -20.36
N ASN A 823 -32.36 -12.67 -21.31
CA ASN A 823 -32.54 -11.22 -21.45
C ASN A 823 -33.31 -10.62 -20.25
N GLU A 824 -34.39 -11.25 -19.78
CA GLU A 824 -35.06 -10.82 -18.55
C GLU A 824 -34.09 -10.78 -17.35
N ARG A 825 -33.28 -11.83 -17.18
CA ARG A 825 -32.30 -11.91 -16.09
C ARG A 825 -31.22 -10.83 -16.24
N LYS A 826 -30.79 -10.53 -17.47
CA LYS A 826 -29.85 -9.45 -17.80
C LYS A 826 -30.41 -8.06 -17.46
N GLU A 827 -31.68 -7.77 -17.78
CA GLU A 827 -32.30 -6.49 -17.42
C GLU A 827 -32.57 -6.38 -15.90
N LYS A 828 -33.00 -7.46 -15.24
CA LYS A 828 -33.13 -7.52 -13.77
C LYS A 828 -31.77 -7.27 -13.07
N LEU A 829 -30.67 -7.81 -13.61
CA LEU A 829 -29.32 -7.55 -13.11
C LEU A 829 -28.84 -6.12 -13.38
N LYS A 830 -29.12 -5.53 -14.55
CA LYS A 830 -28.86 -4.10 -14.84
C LYS A 830 -29.60 -3.16 -13.87
N GLN A 831 -30.85 -3.47 -13.55
CA GLN A 831 -31.62 -2.69 -12.57
C GLN A 831 -30.99 -2.76 -11.17
N GLN A 832 -30.55 -3.95 -10.74
CA GLN A 832 -29.82 -4.11 -9.48
C GLN A 832 -28.47 -3.39 -9.48
N LEU A 833 -27.72 -3.45 -10.58
CA LEU A 833 -26.47 -2.69 -10.76
C LEU A 833 -26.73 -1.19 -10.57
N LYS A 834 -27.73 -0.63 -11.26
CA LYS A 834 -28.06 0.80 -11.21
C LYS A 834 -28.49 1.26 -9.82
N VAL A 835 -29.16 0.41 -9.04
CA VAL A 835 -29.46 0.70 -7.62
C VAL A 835 -28.17 0.71 -6.79
N LYS A 836 -27.23 -0.22 -7.01
CA LYS A 836 -25.94 -0.24 -6.30
C LYS A 836 -25.01 0.89 -6.72
N GLU A 837 -25.07 1.37 -7.95
CA GLU A 837 -24.37 2.58 -8.40
C GLU A 837 -24.88 3.82 -7.65
N LEU A 838 -26.18 3.94 -7.43
CA LEU A 838 -26.78 5.03 -6.64
C LEU A 838 -26.40 4.93 -5.15
N GLU A 839 -26.48 3.74 -4.54
CA GLU A 839 -26.02 3.54 -3.15
C GLU A 839 -24.53 3.89 -2.97
N LEU A 840 -23.67 3.48 -3.91
CA LEU A 840 -22.24 3.82 -3.89
C LEU A 840 -22.00 5.32 -4.03
N GLU A 841 -22.81 6.02 -4.82
CA GLU A 841 -22.70 7.47 -5.02
C GLU A 841 -23.23 8.27 -3.82
N GLU A 842 -24.26 7.78 -3.12
CA GLU A 842 -24.67 8.32 -1.81
C GLU A 842 -23.59 8.10 -0.74
N ILE A 843 -22.97 6.92 -0.70
CA ILE A 843 -21.84 6.63 0.20
C ILE A 843 -20.64 7.53 -0.12
N ARG A 844 -20.33 7.79 -1.40
CA ARG A 844 -19.28 8.73 -1.83
C ARG A 844 -19.55 10.16 -1.35
N LYS A 845 -20.80 10.63 -1.45
CA LYS A 845 -21.22 11.94 -0.94
C LYS A 845 -21.16 12.03 0.59
N ALA A 846 -21.59 10.97 1.29
CA ALA A 846 -21.46 10.88 2.75
C ALA A 846 -19.99 10.87 3.20
N TYR A 847 -19.12 10.14 2.50
CA TYR A 847 -17.68 10.13 2.76
C TYR A 847 -17.04 11.51 2.48
N SER A 848 -17.37 12.15 1.35
CA SER A 848 -16.86 13.48 0.99
C SER A 848 -17.23 14.54 2.04
N THR A 849 -18.49 14.59 2.47
CA THR A 849 -18.95 15.53 3.52
C THR A 849 -18.36 15.22 4.90
N LEU A 850 -18.05 13.96 5.21
CA LEU A 850 -17.32 13.59 6.41
C LEU A 850 -15.84 14.00 6.33
N ASN A 851 -15.21 13.83 5.16
CA ASN A 851 -13.80 14.18 4.96
C ASN A 851 -13.59 15.70 5.02
N GLN A 852 -14.52 16.50 4.45
CA GLN A 852 -14.53 17.95 4.63
C GLN A 852 -14.61 18.33 6.12
N LYS A 853 -15.54 17.75 6.88
CA LYS A 853 -15.64 18.00 8.34
C LYS A 853 -14.38 17.62 9.13
N TRP A 854 -13.59 16.65 8.66
CA TRP A 854 -12.29 16.34 9.24
C TRP A 854 -11.20 17.35 8.82
N HIS A 855 -11.24 17.84 7.58
CA HIS A 855 -10.35 18.92 7.12
C HIS A 855 -10.62 20.22 7.87
N ASP A 856 -11.89 20.61 8.04
CA ASP A 856 -12.31 21.79 8.82
C ASP A 856 -11.83 21.71 10.28
N LYS A 857 -11.96 20.52 10.90
CA LYS A 857 -11.41 20.25 12.24
C LYS A 857 -9.88 20.28 12.29
N GLY A 858 -9.22 19.88 11.20
CA GLY A 858 -7.77 19.95 11.04
C GLY A 858 -7.28 21.41 10.98
N GLU A 859 -7.90 22.26 10.15
CA GLU A 859 -7.58 23.70 10.13
C GLU A 859 -7.86 24.36 11.49
N LEU A 860 -8.93 23.98 12.19
CA LEU A 860 -9.23 24.47 13.54
C LEU A 860 -8.19 24.01 14.59
N LEU A 861 -7.70 22.77 14.49
CA LEU A 861 -6.60 22.26 15.32
C LEU A 861 -5.31 23.04 15.06
N CYS A 862 -4.90 23.20 13.80
CA CYS A 862 -3.71 23.99 13.46
C CYS A 862 -3.83 25.45 13.93
N HIS A 863 -5.03 26.04 13.91
CA HIS A 863 -5.26 27.38 14.48
C HIS A 863 -5.11 27.40 16.01
N LEU A 864 -5.62 26.39 16.71
CA LEU A 864 -5.46 26.26 18.17
C LEU A 864 -3.99 25.98 18.56
N GLU A 865 -3.28 25.14 17.81
CA GLU A 865 -1.84 24.90 17.99
C GLU A 865 -1.02 26.18 17.78
N MET A 866 -1.37 26.98 16.78
CA MET A 866 -0.75 28.28 16.53
C MET A 866 -1.02 29.27 17.68
N GLN A 867 -2.27 29.35 18.19
CA GLN A 867 -2.58 30.14 19.39
C GLN A 867 -1.80 29.65 20.63
N VAL A 868 -1.70 28.34 20.85
CA VAL A 868 -0.94 27.77 21.98
C VAL A 868 0.55 28.08 21.84
N LYS A 869 1.11 28.02 20.63
CA LYS A 869 2.50 28.42 20.36
C LYS A 869 2.73 29.90 20.63
N GLU A 870 1.85 30.78 20.13
CA GLU A 870 1.92 32.22 20.38
C GLU A 870 1.80 32.55 21.88
N VAL A 871 0.91 31.87 22.61
CA VAL A 871 0.79 32.00 24.07
C VAL A 871 2.07 31.54 24.77
N LYS A 872 2.64 30.39 24.38
CA LYS A 872 3.89 29.84 24.94
C LYS A 872 5.07 30.80 24.71
N GLU A 873 5.23 31.30 23.50
CA GLU A 873 6.28 32.25 23.13
C GLU A 873 6.11 33.59 23.88
N ASN A 874 4.87 34.06 24.10
CA ASN A 874 4.58 35.20 24.96
C ASN A 874 4.90 34.95 26.45
N PHE A 875 4.71 33.73 26.97
CA PHE A 875 5.14 33.36 28.32
C PHE A 875 6.66 33.31 28.44
N GLU A 876 7.36 32.67 27.50
CA GLU A 876 8.84 32.63 27.47
C GLU A 876 9.47 34.02 27.33
N ASN A 877 8.84 34.91 26.55
CA ASN A 877 9.26 36.32 26.45
C ASN A 877 9.07 37.07 27.78
N LYS A 878 8.00 36.80 28.54
CA LYS A 878 7.81 37.36 29.89
C LYS A 878 8.79 36.78 30.90
N GLU A 879 9.03 35.47 30.86
CA GLU A 879 9.98 34.80 31.75
C GLU A 879 11.41 35.31 31.54
N ARG A 880 11.84 35.50 30.27
CA ARG A 880 13.15 36.11 29.96
C ARG A 880 13.25 37.55 30.48
N LYS A 881 12.18 38.35 30.41
CA LYS A 881 12.18 39.71 30.99
C LYS A 881 12.28 39.68 32.52
N LEU A 882 11.47 38.85 33.19
CA LEU A 882 11.51 38.71 34.64
C LEU A 882 12.84 38.16 35.16
N LYS A 883 13.52 37.29 34.41
CA LYS A 883 14.91 36.87 34.70
C LYS A 883 15.87 38.05 34.56
N ALA A 884 15.87 38.76 33.44
CA ALA A 884 16.74 39.93 33.24
C ALA A 884 16.52 41.04 34.29
N GLU A 885 15.27 41.28 34.71
CA GLU A 885 14.95 42.23 35.79
C GLU A 885 15.45 41.73 37.16
N ARG A 886 15.29 40.43 37.47
CA ARG A 886 15.85 39.80 38.66
C ARG A 886 17.38 39.88 38.68
N ASP A 887 18.02 39.51 37.60
CA ASP A 887 19.48 39.39 37.52
C ASP A 887 20.13 40.78 37.63
N LYS A 888 19.55 41.80 36.98
CA LYS A 888 19.92 43.21 37.16
C LYS A 888 19.69 43.72 38.59
N SER A 889 18.64 43.26 39.27
CA SER A 889 18.39 43.59 40.68
C SER A 889 19.42 42.95 41.61
N ILE A 890 19.84 41.71 41.34
CA ILE A 890 20.93 41.02 42.04
C ILE A 890 22.28 41.73 41.80
N GLU A 891 22.52 42.22 40.58
CA GLU A 891 23.72 42.99 40.23
C GLU A 891 23.78 44.30 41.01
N LEU A 892 22.73 45.12 40.97
CA LEU A 892 22.61 46.33 41.80
C LEU A 892 22.71 46.06 43.32
N GLN A 893 22.25 44.89 43.78
CA GLN A 893 22.42 44.47 45.17
C GLN A 893 23.88 44.14 45.51
N LYS A 894 24.65 43.53 44.59
CA LYS A 894 26.09 43.31 44.77
C LYS A 894 26.84 44.64 44.81
N ASP A 895 26.58 45.53 43.85
CA ASP A 895 27.20 46.86 43.79
C ASP A 895 27.01 47.61 45.12
N ALA A 896 25.79 47.58 45.68
CA ALA A 896 25.48 48.19 46.97
C ALA A 896 26.21 47.51 48.15
N ILE A 897 26.40 46.19 48.12
CA ILE A 897 27.14 45.45 49.16
C ILE A 897 28.65 45.72 49.06
N GLU A 898 29.23 45.81 47.86
CA GLU A 898 30.64 46.15 47.66
C GLU A 898 30.92 47.60 48.08
N MET A 899 30.00 48.53 47.79
CA MET A 899 30.07 49.90 48.31
C MET A 899 29.98 49.96 49.85
N LEU A 900 29.11 49.16 50.47
CA LEU A 900 29.03 49.06 51.93
C LEU A 900 30.32 48.49 52.54
N HIS A 901 30.86 47.40 52.00
CA HIS A 901 32.15 46.85 52.46
C HIS A 901 33.30 47.86 52.29
N SER A 902 33.34 48.62 51.20
CA SER A 902 34.32 49.69 50.98
C SER A 902 34.19 50.82 52.01
N MET A 903 32.95 51.19 52.36
CA MET A 903 32.69 52.16 53.44
C MET A 903 33.06 51.62 54.82
N ASP A 904 32.74 50.37 55.14
CA ASP A 904 33.11 49.72 56.41
C ASP A 904 34.63 49.59 56.56
N ASP A 905 35.35 49.23 55.49
CA ASP A 905 36.82 49.18 55.48
C ASP A 905 37.45 50.58 55.67
N ALA A 906 36.83 51.62 55.12
CA ALA A 906 37.26 53.01 55.34
C ALA A 906 36.98 53.46 56.78
N PHE A 907 35.79 53.16 57.32
CA PHE A 907 35.42 53.43 58.71
C PHE A 907 36.35 52.71 59.69
N LYS A 908 36.68 51.45 59.40
CA LYS A 908 37.58 50.63 60.19
C LYS A 908 38.99 51.21 60.21
N LYS A 909 39.55 51.58 59.05
CA LYS A 909 40.84 52.29 58.97
C LYS A 909 40.83 53.61 59.75
N GLN A 910 39.72 54.35 59.74
CA GLN A 910 39.57 55.58 60.54
C GLN A 910 39.53 55.29 62.05
N VAL A 911 38.81 54.26 62.48
CA VAL A 911 38.75 53.82 63.88
C VAL A 911 40.11 53.31 64.35
N ASP A 912 40.78 52.47 63.56
CA ASP A 912 42.11 51.93 63.87
C ASP A 912 43.13 53.08 64.02
N ALA A 913 43.13 54.08 63.12
CA ALA A 913 43.98 55.26 63.21
C ALA A 913 43.69 56.14 64.45
N ILE A 914 42.42 56.27 64.85
CA ILE A 914 42.03 56.96 66.10
C ILE A 914 42.49 56.17 67.33
N VAL A 915 42.43 54.84 67.30
CA VAL A 915 42.92 53.97 68.38
C VAL A 915 44.45 54.04 68.49
N GLU A 916 45.19 54.03 67.37
CA GLU A 916 46.64 54.24 67.35
C GLU A 916 47.03 55.62 67.91
N ALA A 917 46.31 56.69 67.52
CA ALA A 917 46.55 58.04 68.04
C ALA A 917 46.35 58.12 69.55
N HIS A 918 45.23 57.60 70.09
CA HIS A 918 44.99 57.56 71.54
C HIS A 918 45.99 56.67 72.28
N GLN A 919 46.45 55.56 71.68
CA GLN A 919 47.50 54.73 72.29
C GLN A 919 48.83 55.49 72.37
N ALA A 920 49.21 56.23 71.34
CA ALA A 920 50.40 57.09 71.35
C ALA A 920 50.30 58.19 72.43
N GLU A 921 49.14 58.84 72.57
CA GLU A 921 48.87 59.83 73.61
C GLU A 921 48.95 59.23 75.03
N ILE A 922 48.35 58.05 75.26
CA ILE A 922 48.43 57.32 76.53
C ILE A 922 49.90 56.97 76.88
N ILE A 923 50.70 56.55 75.89
CA ILE A 923 52.13 56.27 76.08
C ILE A 923 52.91 57.56 76.40
N GLN A 924 52.60 58.68 75.73
CA GLN A 924 53.21 59.97 76.03
C GLN A 924 52.89 60.42 77.46
N LEU A 925 51.61 60.44 77.84
CA LEU A 925 51.15 60.83 79.18
C LEU A 925 51.71 59.91 80.27
N ALA A 926 51.86 58.61 80.00
CA ALA A 926 52.55 57.69 80.90
C ALA A 926 54.04 58.05 81.07
N SER A 927 54.73 58.43 79.99
CA SER A 927 56.14 58.87 80.04
C SER A 927 56.32 60.19 80.80
N GLU A 928 55.37 61.11 80.67
CA GLU A 928 55.37 62.41 81.36
C GLU A 928 55.07 62.23 82.86
N LYS A 929 54.08 61.40 83.19
CA LYS A 929 53.80 60.97 84.56
C LYS A 929 55.03 60.31 85.20
N GLN A 930 55.75 59.45 84.49
CA GLN A 930 56.96 58.82 85.02
C GLN A 930 58.06 59.86 85.31
N LYS A 931 58.35 60.77 84.38
CA LYS A 931 59.30 61.89 84.60
C LYS A 931 58.93 62.73 85.82
N CYS A 932 57.64 62.98 86.04
CA CYS A 932 57.15 63.69 87.23
C CYS A 932 57.33 62.89 88.52
N ILE A 933 57.11 61.56 88.49
CA ILE A 933 57.40 60.66 89.63
C ILE A 933 58.90 60.65 89.93
N ASP A 934 59.75 60.51 88.92
CA ASP A 934 61.21 60.49 89.09
C ASP A 934 61.74 61.82 89.66
N SER A 935 61.20 62.94 89.19
CA SER A 935 61.50 64.29 89.73
C SER A 935 61.01 64.46 91.17
N ALA A 936 59.85 63.90 91.53
CA ALA A 936 59.35 63.90 92.90
C ALA A 936 60.21 63.02 93.83
N ASN A 937 60.58 61.81 93.38
CA ASN A 937 61.45 60.90 94.13
C ASN A 937 62.85 61.50 94.35
N LEU A 938 63.41 62.20 93.36
CA LEU A 938 64.68 62.92 93.50
C LEU A 938 64.60 64.02 94.58
N LYS A 939 63.50 64.78 94.64
CA LYS A 939 63.25 65.77 95.71
C LYS A 939 63.05 65.11 97.07
N VAL A 940 62.36 63.97 97.14
CA VAL A 940 62.22 63.20 98.38
C VAL A 940 63.60 62.76 98.88
N HIS A 941 64.46 62.20 98.02
CA HIS A 941 65.82 61.84 98.43
C HIS A 941 66.67 63.04 98.87
N GLN A 942 66.54 64.21 98.22
CA GLN A 942 67.19 65.44 98.68
C GLN A 942 66.74 65.83 100.11
N VAL A 943 65.43 65.81 100.38
CA VAL A 943 64.87 66.08 101.72
C VAL A 943 65.25 64.98 102.73
N GLU A 944 65.37 63.72 102.32
CA GLU A 944 65.88 62.64 103.17
C GLU A 944 67.35 62.83 103.54
N GLU A 945 68.20 63.31 102.62
CA GLU A 945 69.60 63.64 102.93
C GLU A 945 69.71 64.87 103.85
N GLU A 946 68.92 65.92 103.62
CA GLU A 946 68.81 67.07 104.53
C GLU A 946 68.36 66.63 105.93
N MET A 947 67.34 65.77 106.03
CA MET A 947 66.88 65.20 107.31
C MET A 947 67.94 64.32 107.97
N ARG A 948 68.72 63.53 107.21
CA ARG A 948 69.85 62.76 107.76
C ARG A 948 70.92 63.70 108.33
N GLY A 949 71.25 64.79 107.63
CA GLY A 949 72.15 65.84 108.13
C GLY A 949 71.67 66.44 109.45
N LEU A 950 70.41 66.88 109.52
CA LEU A 950 69.80 67.43 110.74
C LEU A 950 69.72 66.43 111.89
N LEU A 951 69.48 65.14 111.60
CA LEU A 951 69.51 64.06 112.61
C LEU A 951 70.94 63.79 113.12
N GLU A 952 71.96 63.91 112.26
CA GLU A 952 73.35 63.80 112.68
C GLU A 952 73.80 65.00 113.51
N GLU A 953 73.41 66.23 113.14
CA GLU A 953 73.66 67.44 113.92
C GLU A 953 72.96 67.41 115.28
N THR A 954 71.68 67.02 115.35
CA THR A 954 70.97 66.88 116.64
C THR A 954 71.57 65.77 117.49
N CYS A 955 72.09 64.68 116.90
CA CYS A 955 72.85 63.66 117.62
C CYS A 955 74.19 64.22 118.19
N LYS A 956 74.94 64.99 117.40
CA LYS A 956 76.17 65.68 117.83
C LYS A 956 75.88 66.66 118.97
N ASN A 957 74.84 67.47 118.84
CA ASN A 957 74.39 68.42 119.85
C ASN A 957 73.93 67.72 121.15
N LYS A 958 73.19 66.61 121.05
CA LYS A 958 72.79 65.82 122.22
C LYS A 958 74.00 65.28 122.97
N LYS A 959 74.98 64.69 122.27
CA LYS A 959 76.24 64.20 122.89
C LYS A 959 77.01 65.32 123.58
N ALA A 960 77.11 66.50 122.95
CA ALA A 960 77.73 67.67 123.57
C ALA A 960 76.99 68.15 124.84
N MET A 961 75.65 68.06 124.86
CA MET A 961 74.83 68.40 126.02
C MET A 961 74.96 67.37 127.15
N GLU A 962 74.99 66.07 126.84
CA GLU A 962 75.23 65.00 127.82
C GLU A 962 76.62 65.13 128.49
N ILE A 963 77.65 65.55 127.74
CA ILE A 963 78.98 65.84 128.30
C ILE A 963 78.93 67.04 129.27
N LYS A 964 78.27 68.14 128.89
CA LYS A 964 78.09 69.31 129.77
C LYS A 964 77.32 68.98 131.05
N ILE A 965 76.28 68.13 130.96
CA ILE A 965 75.52 67.68 132.14
C ILE A 965 76.39 66.84 133.07
N LYS A 966 77.25 65.94 132.53
CA LYS A 966 78.21 65.18 133.35
C LYS A 966 79.25 66.08 134.03
N GLN A 967 79.72 67.14 133.35
CA GLN A 967 80.64 68.13 133.93
C GLN A 967 79.97 68.93 135.05
N LEU A 968 78.72 69.35 134.88
CA LEU A 968 77.95 70.04 135.93
C LEU A 968 77.65 69.14 137.13
N ALA A 969 77.30 67.88 136.91
CA ALA A 969 77.09 66.90 137.99
C ALA A 969 78.37 66.62 138.79
N PHE A 970 79.54 66.62 138.14
CA PHE A 970 80.83 66.50 138.83
C PHE A 970 81.13 67.74 139.68
N ALA A 971 80.94 68.95 139.13
CA ALA A 971 81.17 70.20 139.85
C ALA A 971 80.24 70.35 141.08
N LEU A 972 78.96 69.98 140.96
CA LEU A 972 78.01 70.00 142.07
C LEU A 972 78.43 69.07 143.22
N ASN A 973 78.91 67.86 142.91
CA ASN A 973 79.41 66.93 143.93
C ASN A 973 80.67 67.45 144.66
N GLN A 974 81.53 68.23 143.99
CA GLN A 974 82.69 68.83 144.67
C GLN A 974 82.28 69.98 145.60
N ILE A 975 81.36 70.84 145.17
CA ILE A 975 80.85 71.96 146.00
C ILE A 975 80.18 71.44 147.28
N GLN A 976 79.58 70.25 147.24
CA GLN A 976 78.93 69.62 148.39
C GLN A 976 79.91 68.92 149.38
N GLN A 977 81.22 69.14 149.27
CA GLN A 977 82.23 68.64 150.22
C GLN A 977 83.05 69.74 150.92
N GLU A 978 82.85 71.02 150.60
CA GLU A 978 83.61 72.16 151.18
C GLU A 978 82.73 73.21 151.90
N MET A 979 81.48 72.87 152.25
CA MET A 979 80.63 73.57 153.22
C MET A 979 79.90 72.58 154.14
#